data_AF-A0A511D4X8-F1
#
_entry.id   AF-A0A511D4X8-F1
#
_cell.length_a   1.000
_cell.length_b   1.000
_cell.length_c   1.000
_cell.angle_alpha   90.00
_cell.angle_beta   90.00
_cell.angle_gamma   90.00
#
_symmetry.space_group_name_H-M   'P 1'
#
loop_
_entity.id
_entity.type
_entity.pdbx_description
1 polymer ?
#
loop_
_entity_poly.entity_id
_entity_poly.type
_entity_poly.pdbx_seq_one_letter_code
_entity_poly.pdbx_strand_id
1 'polypeptide(L)'
;MRPPADPTIAAPLSAEQQKWYDAAARLDPDRMRELLVRLVNIPSPTGGERAAAEFLADHLCERVGLAAAYQPVSGLTGNAHGVHRGDGDGANLLLYAPLDTHIEPDRDRRWVGRELRPDMVAEAHIDGDLVIGLGASNPKCMIAGLVEVAHATVEAGVPLRGDLALGFAGGGMPVITPHRDHYGCGTGVHHLLNRGLYPDMAVIMKPWFEVFPEEPGMAWFTVTVRGTYGYAGTPGFRSSIVPAATVIQAIEAWLPRYAEANTSGWVRPDGWISAVRAGDPGTPAFPSAATEIYLDCRINPRTTPGEVRHQFARLIAAIRARHPEIELDWEMYGSMPGGATDPRHWIVQSCRRGWEQVAGRPYVPGQLLGGQTDGTVLRQARRPDRAHRLPVAARERPRGASRGPRRHGRGVDPRRDARRAGRPLRRHRHPHPSPIGARSVMRILNIVPVPMPPAALAAFEAQLDGGVLTPGVQTRFLAARAGATTIDSPYEQTLADAFVLDAGCRAEDEGYDAVCINSVSDSALAALRSRLSIPVVGAGQAAMLLACQLGSRFSVVTMWPQWHALYTKTVTEHGLAHRLASIHDIGVRPDTAELLAGKEEVVFAALERAARAAIDEDGADVIVLGSTTMHQSHAHLAERLDVPVINPGVVANTLCELLVRTGLSHSKRAYPAPERPQDDLLSAVPTVFDPIEEIATR
;
A
#
# COMPACT_ATOMS: atom_id res chain seq x y z
N MET A 1 -31.69 19.27 -1.17
CA MET A 1 -31.79 20.45 -2.07
C MET A 1 -30.38 20.89 -2.40
N ARG A 2 -30.02 21.10 -3.67
CA ARG A 2 -28.67 21.53 -4.04
C ARG A 2 -28.42 22.95 -3.52
N PRO A 3 -27.29 23.25 -2.86
CA PRO A 3 -26.98 24.64 -2.57
C PRO A 3 -26.90 25.43 -3.89
N PRO A 4 -27.46 26.65 -3.97
CA PRO A 4 -27.18 27.52 -5.11
C PRO A 4 -25.66 27.68 -5.21
N ALA A 5 -25.11 27.53 -6.42
CA ALA A 5 -23.69 27.81 -6.57
C ALA A 5 -23.45 29.30 -6.36
N ASP A 6 -22.44 29.62 -5.56
CA ASP A 6 -21.94 30.99 -5.46
C ASP A 6 -21.62 31.50 -6.87
N PRO A 7 -21.95 32.76 -7.19
CA PRO A 7 -21.65 33.35 -8.48
C PRO A 7 -20.15 33.30 -8.76
N THR A 8 -19.79 33.18 -10.03
CA THR A 8 -18.40 33.25 -10.45
C THR A 8 -17.84 34.64 -10.15
N ILE A 9 -16.71 34.68 -9.43
CA ILE A 9 -16.04 35.93 -9.08
C ILE A 9 -15.33 36.46 -10.34
N ALA A 10 -15.75 37.64 -10.79
CA ALA A 10 -15.16 38.33 -11.92
C ALA A 10 -13.67 38.65 -11.64
N ALA A 11 -12.82 38.32 -12.61
CA ALA A 11 -11.40 38.67 -12.61
C ALA A 11 -10.98 38.81 -14.08
N PRO A 12 -11.22 39.98 -14.70
CA PRO A 12 -10.94 40.20 -16.11
C PRO A 12 -9.44 40.08 -16.38
N LEU A 13 -9.08 39.55 -17.56
CA LEU A 13 -7.71 39.54 -18.03
C LEU A 13 -7.28 40.98 -18.37
N SER A 14 -6.02 41.32 -18.07
CA SER A 14 -5.40 42.52 -18.62
C SER A 14 -5.29 42.43 -20.15
N ALA A 15 -5.10 43.56 -20.83
CA ALA A 15 -4.93 43.58 -22.28
C ALA A 15 -3.76 42.69 -22.76
N GLU A 16 -2.70 42.57 -21.96
CA GLU A 16 -1.57 41.69 -22.25
C GLU A 16 -1.92 40.21 -22.06
N GLN A 17 -2.56 39.87 -20.93
CA GLN A 17 -3.06 38.50 -20.69
C GLN A 17 -4.08 38.06 -21.72
N GLN A 18 -4.90 38.99 -22.24
CA GLN A 18 -5.84 38.70 -23.32
C GLN A 18 -5.11 38.30 -24.60
N LYS A 19 -4.01 38.99 -24.96
CA LYS A 19 -3.17 38.62 -26.12
C LYS A 19 -2.57 37.22 -25.96
N TRP A 20 -2.06 36.89 -24.76
CA TRP A 20 -1.53 35.55 -24.48
C TRP A 20 -2.62 34.49 -24.60
N TYR A 21 -3.81 34.75 -24.05
CA TYR A 21 -4.96 33.86 -24.19
C TYR A 21 -5.36 33.67 -25.66
N ASP A 22 -5.49 34.73 -26.44
CA ASP A 22 -5.88 34.65 -27.85
C ASP A 22 -4.84 33.91 -28.72
N ALA A 23 -3.56 33.98 -28.34
CA ALA A 23 -2.49 33.22 -28.96
C ALA A 23 -2.57 31.73 -28.59
N ALA A 24 -2.70 31.40 -27.30
CA ALA A 24 -2.75 30.03 -26.80
C ALA A 24 -4.09 29.31 -27.05
N ALA A 25 -5.18 30.05 -27.29
CA ALA A 25 -6.51 29.49 -27.57
C ALA A 25 -6.63 28.88 -28.98
N ARG A 26 -5.59 28.97 -29.80
CA ARG A 26 -5.50 28.34 -31.13
C ARG A 26 -5.16 26.85 -31.03
N LEU A 27 -6.05 26.09 -30.41
CA LEU A 27 -5.90 24.65 -30.26
C LEU A 27 -6.00 23.96 -31.62
N ASP A 28 -5.13 22.99 -31.86
CA ASP A 28 -5.11 22.18 -33.07
C ASP A 28 -5.91 20.87 -32.85
N PRO A 29 -7.10 20.73 -33.48
CA PRO A 29 -7.90 19.52 -33.36
C PRO A 29 -7.24 18.29 -34.01
N ASP A 30 -6.39 18.48 -35.03
CA ASP A 30 -5.70 17.39 -35.72
C ASP A 30 -4.58 16.82 -34.87
N ARG A 31 -3.76 17.67 -34.21
CA ARG A 31 -2.76 17.20 -33.23
C ARG A 31 -3.41 16.39 -32.11
N MET A 32 -4.52 16.90 -31.58
CA MET A 32 -5.24 16.20 -30.53
C MET A 32 -5.82 14.85 -31.00
N ARG A 33 -6.39 14.81 -32.20
CA ARG A 33 -6.92 13.56 -32.80
C ARG A 33 -5.81 12.56 -33.05
N GLU A 34 -4.67 12.98 -33.61
CA GLU A 34 -3.52 12.13 -33.87
C GLU A 34 -3.01 11.48 -32.58
N LEU A 35 -2.77 12.28 -31.53
CA LEU A 35 -2.33 11.77 -30.24
C LEU A 35 -3.35 10.82 -29.62
N LEU A 36 -4.64 11.15 -29.69
CA LEU A 36 -5.71 10.29 -29.17
C LEU A 36 -5.74 8.93 -29.87
N VAL A 37 -5.67 8.90 -31.21
CA VAL A 37 -5.63 7.66 -32.01
C VAL A 37 -4.44 6.81 -31.61
N ARG A 38 -3.24 7.40 -31.52
CA ARG A 38 -2.02 6.68 -31.12
C ARG A 38 -2.15 6.11 -29.70
N LEU A 39 -2.63 6.90 -28.74
CA LEU A 39 -2.84 6.44 -27.37
C LEU A 39 -3.88 5.31 -27.31
N VAL A 40 -5.00 5.40 -28.04
CA VAL A 40 -6.06 4.37 -28.02
C VAL A 40 -5.51 3.01 -28.46
N ASN A 41 -4.65 3.00 -29.49
CA ASN A 41 -3.98 1.80 -30.00
C ASN A 41 -2.92 1.20 -29.05
N ILE A 42 -2.63 1.85 -27.91
CA ILE A 42 -1.75 1.29 -26.88
C ILE A 42 -2.62 0.78 -25.71
N PRO A 43 -2.72 -0.55 -25.48
CA PRO A 43 -3.39 -1.08 -24.31
C PRO A 43 -2.76 -0.54 -23.02
N SER A 44 -3.59 -0.08 -22.08
CA SER A 44 -3.12 0.46 -20.80
C SER A 44 -4.04 0.03 -19.65
N PRO A 45 -4.23 -1.29 -19.43
CA PRO A 45 -5.07 -1.74 -18.32
C PRO A 45 -4.47 -1.34 -16.98
N THR A 46 -5.29 -1.24 -15.93
CA THR A 46 -4.81 -0.90 -14.59
C THR A 46 -3.68 -1.84 -14.13
N GLY A 47 -2.52 -1.27 -13.83
CA GLY A 47 -1.27 -1.97 -13.47
C GLY A 47 -0.43 -2.48 -14.65
N GLY A 48 -0.80 -2.16 -15.89
CA GLY A 48 -0.11 -2.52 -17.14
C GLY A 48 0.10 -1.32 -18.08
N GLU A 49 0.28 -0.12 -17.54
CA GLU A 49 0.27 1.15 -18.28
C GLU A 49 1.63 1.56 -18.87
N ARG A 50 2.70 0.78 -18.65
CA ARG A 50 4.08 1.15 -18.99
C ARG A 50 4.25 1.68 -20.41
N ALA A 51 3.80 0.93 -21.42
CA ALA A 51 3.98 1.30 -22.82
C ALA A 51 3.31 2.63 -23.17
N ALA A 52 2.13 2.90 -22.58
CA ALA A 52 1.43 4.16 -22.80
C ALA A 52 2.13 5.33 -22.07
N ALA A 53 2.74 5.07 -20.91
CA ALA A 53 3.48 6.06 -20.15
C ALA A 53 4.81 6.43 -20.81
N GLU A 54 5.58 5.44 -21.29
CA GLU A 54 6.83 5.65 -22.04
C GLU A 54 6.54 6.47 -23.31
N PHE A 55 5.57 6.02 -24.12
CA PHE A 55 5.12 6.73 -25.31
C PHE A 55 4.77 8.20 -25.03
N LEU A 56 4.05 8.45 -23.93
CA LEU A 56 3.57 9.79 -23.60
C LEU A 56 4.71 10.68 -23.10
N ALA A 57 5.66 10.14 -22.34
CA ALA A 57 6.86 10.88 -21.94
C ALA A 57 7.68 11.30 -23.15
N ASP A 58 7.89 10.40 -24.10
CA ASP A 58 8.60 10.69 -25.35
C ASP A 58 7.85 11.75 -26.17
N HIS A 59 6.52 11.61 -26.29
CA HIS A 59 5.70 12.60 -27.00
C HIS A 59 5.79 14.00 -26.39
N LEU A 60 5.72 14.11 -25.06
CA LEU A 60 5.85 15.39 -24.35
C LEU A 60 7.24 16.01 -24.55
N CYS A 61 8.29 15.20 -24.58
CA CYS A 61 9.65 15.66 -24.82
C CYS A 61 9.84 16.13 -26.27
N GLU A 62 9.54 15.25 -27.23
CA GLU A 62 9.90 15.43 -28.64
C GLU A 62 8.94 16.34 -29.42
N ARG A 63 7.65 16.32 -29.10
CA ARG A 63 6.61 17.02 -29.87
C ARG A 63 6.15 18.30 -29.20
N VAL A 64 6.19 18.36 -27.87
CA VAL A 64 5.76 19.55 -27.11
C VAL A 64 6.96 20.38 -26.63
N GLY A 65 8.14 19.76 -26.47
CA GLY A 65 9.34 20.45 -26.00
C GLY A 65 9.39 20.65 -24.48
N LEU A 66 8.77 19.74 -23.71
CA LEU A 66 8.78 19.78 -22.25
C LEU A 66 9.94 19.00 -21.65
N ALA A 67 10.38 19.38 -20.45
CA ALA A 67 11.21 18.52 -19.62
C ALA A 67 10.34 17.37 -19.10
N ALA A 68 10.31 16.27 -19.85
CA ALA A 68 9.41 15.15 -19.61
C ALA A 68 10.17 13.84 -19.36
N ALA A 69 9.57 12.96 -18.57
CA ALA A 69 10.16 11.67 -18.24
C ALA A 69 9.10 10.62 -17.91
N TYR A 70 9.41 9.39 -18.28
CA TYR A 70 8.77 8.21 -17.73
C TYR A 70 9.23 8.01 -16.29
N GLN A 71 8.29 7.71 -15.40
CA GLN A 71 8.54 7.46 -14.00
C GLN A 71 8.05 6.04 -13.65
N PRO A 72 8.97 5.06 -13.52
CA PRO A 72 8.60 3.68 -13.26
C PRO A 72 8.00 3.50 -11.87
N VAL A 73 6.96 2.68 -11.77
CA VAL A 73 6.39 2.24 -10.49
C VAL A 73 6.64 0.75 -10.25
N SER A 74 6.53 -0.07 -11.30
CA SER A 74 6.99 -1.47 -11.33
C SER A 74 7.49 -1.83 -12.73
N GLY A 75 7.83 -3.11 -12.97
CA GLY A 75 8.19 -3.59 -14.31
C GLY A 75 7.06 -3.44 -15.35
N LEU A 76 5.80 -3.39 -14.91
CA LEU A 76 4.60 -3.40 -15.75
C LEU A 76 3.89 -2.03 -15.84
N THR A 77 4.16 -1.11 -14.91
CA THR A 77 3.45 0.17 -14.83
C THR A 77 4.35 1.33 -14.44
N GLY A 78 3.96 2.53 -14.87
CA GLY A 78 4.57 3.79 -14.47
C GLY A 78 3.72 4.99 -14.86
N ASN A 79 4.24 6.16 -14.56
CA ASN A 79 3.62 7.45 -14.86
C ASN A 79 4.39 8.18 -15.96
N ALA A 80 3.72 9.05 -16.69
CA ALA A 80 4.37 10.04 -17.55
C ALA A 80 4.16 11.43 -16.95
N HIS A 81 5.20 12.26 -16.98
CA HIS A 81 5.07 13.65 -16.57
C HIS A 81 5.95 14.56 -17.43
N GLY A 82 5.57 15.84 -17.49
CA GLY A 82 6.34 16.88 -18.18
C GLY A 82 6.18 18.22 -17.50
N VAL A 83 7.22 19.04 -17.51
CA VAL A 83 7.22 20.36 -16.88
C VAL A 83 7.68 21.43 -17.86
N HIS A 84 6.88 22.50 -17.97
CA HIS A 84 7.31 23.78 -18.52
C HIS A 84 7.64 24.72 -17.37
N ARG A 85 8.88 25.22 -17.31
CA ARG A 85 9.37 26.03 -16.19
C ARG A 85 8.89 27.47 -16.33
N GLY A 86 8.42 28.03 -15.22
CA GLY A 86 8.15 29.45 -15.09
C GLY A 86 9.36 30.21 -14.51
N ASP A 87 9.14 31.48 -14.19
CA ASP A 87 10.14 32.37 -13.59
C ASP A 87 10.46 32.02 -12.11
N GLY A 88 9.67 31.16 -11.48
CA GLY A 88 9.85 30.70 -10.09
C GLY A 88 9.19 31.59 -9.01
N ASP A 89 8.46 32.63 -9.41
CA ASP A 89 7.79 33.60 -8.53
C ASP A 89 6.25 33.43 -8.53
N GLY A 90 5.77 32.24 -8.88
CA GLY A 90 4.35 31.92 -9.01
C GLY A 90 4.00 30.52 -8.51
N ALA A 91 2.70 30.25 -8.43
CA ALA A 91 2.20 28.96 -7.99
C ALA A 91 2.30 27.89 -9.09
N ASN A 92 2.77 26.70 -8.74
CA ASN A 92 2.90 25.56 -9.64
C ASN A 92 1.53 24.91 -9.89
N LEU A 93 1.18 24.73 -11.17
CA LEU A 93 -0.09 24.13 -11.59
C LEU A 93 0.14 22.74 -12.20
N LEU A 94 -0.53 21.72 -11.68
CA LEU A 94 -0.58 20.39 -12.27
C LEU A 94 -1.86 20.20 -13.10
N LEU A 95 -1.71 19.94 -14.38
CA LEU A 95 -2.75 19.40 -15.24
C LEU A 95 -2.68 17.87 -15.22
N TYR A 96 -3.76 17.20 -14.83
CA TYR A 96 -3.75 15.77 -14.55
C TYR A 96 -4.87 15.00 -15.25
N ALA A 97 -4.56 13.82 -15.75
CA ALA A 97 -5.53 12.80 -16.14
C ALA A 97 -4.97 11.39 -15.85
N PRO A 98 -5.80 10.40 -15.48
CA PRO A 98 -5.33 9.03 -15.38
C PRO A 98 -4.99 8.46 -16.76
N LEU A 99 -4.21 7.38 -16.78
CA LEU A 99 -3.73 6.71 -17.99
C LEU A 99 -4.43 5.37 -18.24
N ASP A 100 -4.97 4.77 -17.19
CA ASP A 100 -5.44 3.39 -17.20
C ASP A 100 -6.85 3.22 -17.76
N THR A 101 -7.09 2.06 -18.39
CA THR A 101 -8.37 1.67 -18.96
C THR A 101 -9.06 0.57 -18.14
N HIS A 102 -10.39 0.64 -18.10
CA HIS A 102 -11.25 -0.15 -17.23
C HIS A 102 -11.58 -1.58 -17.71
N ILE A 103 -11.30 -1.92 -18.97
CA ILE A 103 -11.61 -3.23 -19.56
C ILE A 103 -10.33 -3.90 -20.04
N GLU A 104 -10.21 -5.18 -19.74
CA GLU A 104 -9.22 -6.09 -20.31
C GLU A 104 -9.95 -7.08 -21.23
N PRO A 105 -9.95 -6.89 -22.55
CA PRO A 105 -10.72 -7.69 -23.51
C PRO A 105 -10.71 -9.20 -23.24
N ASP A 106 -9.53 -9.79 -23.06
CA ASP A 106 -9.38 -11.24 -22.90
C ASP A 106 -9.92 -11.76 -21.55
N ARG A 107 -9.85 -10.92 -20.51
CA ARG A 107 -10.24 -11.28 -19.14
C ARG A 107 -11.70 -10.98 -18.85
N ASP A 108 -12.21 -9.87 -19.37
CA ASP A 108 -13.52 -9.32 -19.05
C ASP A 108 -14.59 -9.71 -20.06
N ARG A 109 -14.24 -10.38 -21.16
CA ARG A 109 -15.17 -10.81 -22.22
C ARG A 109 -16.45 -11.46 -21.67
N ARG A 110 -16.32 -12.30 -20.64
CA ARG A 110 -17.45 -13.01 -20.02
C ARG A 110 -18.46 -12.09 -19.31
N TRP A 111 -18.07 -10.86 -18.96
CA TRP A 111 -18.86 -9.89 -18.21
C TRP A 111 -19.45 -8.76 -19.06
N VAL A 112 -18.87 -8.51 -20.24
CA VAL A 112 -19.20 -7.35 -21.10
C VAL A 112 -20.24 -7.64 -22.18
N GLY A 113 -20.59 -8.93 -22.39
CA GLY A 113 -21.62 -9.36 -23.33
C GLY A 113 -21.17 -10.51 -24.22
N ARG A 114 -21.94 -10.82 -25.27
CA ARG A 114 -21.58 -11.87 -26.25
C ARG A 114 -20.34 -11.49 -27.07
N GLU A 115 -20.20 -10.21 -27.36
CA GLU A 115 -19.16 -9.63 -28.20
C GLU A 115 -18.65 -8.32 -27.58
N LEU A 116 -17.39 -7.99 -27.86
CA LEU A 116 -16.79 -6.72 -27.49
C LEU A 116 -17.25 -5.65 -28.49
N ARG A 117 -17.74 -4.53 -27.96
CA ARG A 117 -18.03 -3.36 -28.80
C ARG A 117 -16.73 -2.66 -29.21
N PRO A 118 -16.72 -1.88 -30.29
CA PRO A 118 -15.54 -1.12 -30.70
C PRO A 118 -14.96 -0.21 -29.59
N ASP A 119 -15.79 0.38 -28.73
CA ASP A 119 -15.37 1.20 -27.59
C ASP A 119 -14.71 0.41 -26.44
N MET A 120 -14.65 -0.92 -26.56
CA MET A 120 -14.08 -1.84 -25.55
C MET A 120 -12.79 -2.51 -26.03
N VAL A 121 -12.34 -2.21 -27.25
CA VAL A 121 -11.12 -2.78 -27.85
C VAL A 121 -10.06 -1.69 -27.99
N ALA A 122 -8.80 -2.01 -27.71
CA ALA A 122 -7.67 -1.09 -27.86
C ALA A 122 -7.26 -0.89 -29.34
N GLU A 123 -8.25 -0.58 -30.18
CA GLU A 123 -8.10 -0.28 -31.59
C GLU A 123 -8.90 0.99 -31.88
N ALA A 124 -8.24 1.99 -32.45
CA ALA A 124 -8.83 3.28 -32.75
C ALA A 124 -9.56 3.23 -34.09
N HIS A 125 -10.85 3.56 -34.07
CA HIS A 125 -11.66 3.79 -35.26
C HIS A 125 -12.07 5.26 -35.34
N ILE A 126 -11.99 5.84 -36.53
CA ILE A 126 -12.40 7.23 -36.78
C ILE A 126 -13.73 7.19 -37.54
N ASP A 127 -14.74 7.84 -36.97
CA ASP A 127 -16.05 8.03 -37.60
C ASP A 127 -16.40 9.53 -37.58
N GLY A 128 -16.13 10.21 -38.69
CA GLY A 128 -16.22 11.67 -38.79
C GLY A 128 -15.33 12.36 -37.75
N ASP A 129 -15.96 13.09 -36.84
CA ASP A 129 -15.29 13.82 -35.75
C ASP A 129 -15.10 12.96 -34.48
N LEU A 130 -15.53 11.70 -34.51
CA LEU A 130 -15.45 10.78 -33.37
C LEU A 130 -14.23 9.88 -33.49
N VAL A 131 -13.55 9.68 -32.35
CA VAL A 131 -12.59 8.60 -32.17
C VAL A 131 -13.21 7.58 -31.23
N ILE A 132 -13.36 6.35 -31.71
CA ILE A 132 -13.95 5.22 -31.02
C ILE A 132 -12.84 4.23 -30.69
N GLY A 133 -12.84 3.72 -29.46
CA GLY A 133 -11.87 2.74 -28.98
C GLY A 133 -11.75 2.75 -27.46
N LEU A 134 -11.10 1.72 -26.92
CA LEU A 134 -10.93 1.56 -25.48
C LEU A 134 -10.13 2.72 -24.89
N GLY A 135 -10.76 3.39 -23.93
CA GLY A 135 -10.18 4.55 -23.28
C GLY A 135 -10.29 5.85 -24.08
N ALA A 136 -10.78 5.82 -25.33
CA ALA A 136 -10.90 7.02 -26.16
C ALA A 136 -11.69 8.12 -25.44
N SER A 137 -12.84 7.79 -24.84
CA SER A 137 -13.62 8.75 -24.04
C SER A 137 -13.12 8.94 -22.61
N ASN A 138 -12.51 7.92 -22.00
CA ASN A 138 -12.01 7.98 -20.62
C ASN A 138 -10.91 6.92 -20.40
N PRO A 139 -9.61 7.28 -20.25
CA PRO A 139 -9.12 8.64 -20.06
C PRO A 139 -8.34 9.31 -21.19
N LYS A 140 -8.15 8.66 -22.32
CA LYS A 140 -7.14 9.07 -23.32
C LYS A 140 -7.45 10.39 -24.03
N CYS A 141 -8.72 10.75 -24.28
CA CYS A 141 -9.03 12.09 -24.84
C CYS A 141 -8.68 13.22 -23.89
N MET A 142 -8.66 12.94 -22.58
CA MET A 142 -8.36 13.95 -21.56
C MET A 142 -6.88 14.22 -21.53
N ILE A 143 -6.07 13.17 -21.66
CA ILE A 143 -4.64 13.28 -21.90
C ILE A 143 -4.39 14.14 -23.14
N ALA A 144 -4.95 13.74 -24.29
CA ALA A 144 -4.73 14.45 -25.54
C ALA A 144 -5.14 15.93 -25.47
N GLY A 145 -6.25 16.25 -24.79
CA GLY A 145 -6.69 17.62 -24.57
C GLY A 145 -5.77 18.43 -23.65
N LEU A 146 -5.28 17.85 -22.56
CA LEU A 146 -4.32 18.54 -21.67
C LEU A 146 -2.97 18.76 -22.35
N VAL A 147 -2.51 17.79 -23.14
CA VAL A 147 -1.27 17.90 -23.93
C VAL A 147 -1.40 19.02 -24.95
N GLU A 148 -2.50 19.12 -25.69
CA GLU A 148 -2.70 20.19 -26.67
C GLU A 148 -2.79 21.58 -26.00
N VAL A 149 -3.43 21.69 -24.83
CA VAL A 149 -3.45 22.94 -24.06
C VAL A 149 -2.04 23.36 -23.65
N ALA A 150 -1.21 22.42 -23.20
CA ALA A 150 0.18 22.72 -22.86
C ALA A 150 1.00 23.08 -24.11
N HIS A 151 0.82 22.34 -25.21
CA HIS A 151 1.49 22.61 -26.48
C HIS A 151 1.19 24.01 -26.99
N ALA A 152 -0.08 24.39 -27.09
CA ALA A 152 -0.47 25.73 -27.54
C ALA A 152 0.04 26.83 -26.59
N THR A 153 0.12 26.56 -25.28
CA THR A 153 0.66 27.52 -24.31
C THR A 153 2.17 27.75 -24.50
N VAL A 154 2.94 26.68 -24.70
CA VAL A 154 4.39 26.73 -24.94
C VAL A 154 4.69 27.37 -26.29
N GLU A 155 3.98 26.95 -27.34
CA GLU A 155 4.12 27.46 -28.70
C GLU A 155 3.80 28.96 -28.79
N ALA A 156 2.79 29.42 -28.04
CA ALA A 156 2.44 30.83 -27.95
C ALA A 156 3.43 31.68 -27.13
N GLY A 157 4.40 31.06 -26.45
CA GLY A 157 5.40 31.76 -25.64
C GLY A 157 4.79 32.53 -24.46
N VAL A 158 3.74 31.98 -23.84
CA VAL A 158 3.06 32.62 -22.71
C VAL A 158 4.01 32.66 -21.50
N PRO A 159 4.35 33.85 -20.95
CA PRO A 159 5.23 33.93 -19.78
C PRO A 159 4.50 33.39 -18.54
N LEU A 160 5.13 32.45 -17.84
CA LEU A 160 4.59 31.82 -16.65
C LEU A 160 5.40 32.19 -15.42
N ARG A 161 4.74 32.66 -14.35
CA ARG A 161 5.42 32.93 -13.08
C ARG A 161 5.76 31.66 -12.31
N GLY A 162 4.91 30.64 -12.39
CA GLY A 162 5.10 29.33 -11.76
C GLY A 162 5.10 28.21 -12.79
N ASP A 163 5.49 27.02 -12.39
CA ASP A 163 5.64 25.89 -13.32
C ASP A 163 4.28 25.37 -13.79
N LEU A 164 4.20 25.02 -15.07
CA LEU A 164 3.10 24.24 -15.64
C LEU A 164 3.55 22.79 -15.77
N ALA A 165 3.00 21.93 -14.92
CA ALA A 165 3.25 20.50 -14.93
C ALA A 165 2.08 19.75 -15.59
N LEU A 166 2.41 18.70 -16.35
CA LEU A 166 1.48 17.66 -16.75
C LEU A 166 1.82 16.37 -16.03
N GLY A 167 0.80 15.68 -15.54
CA GLY A 167 0.94 14.38 -14.89
C GLY A 167 -0.09 13.39 -15.39
N PHE A 168 0.37 12.23 -15.81
CA PHE A 168 -0.45 11.15 -16.31
C PHE A 168 -0.06 9.87 -15.61
N ALA A 169 -0.93 9.36 -14.73
CA ALA A 169 -0.59 8.24 -13.88
C ALA A 169 -1.52 7.05 -14.08
N GLY A 170 -0.95 5.86 -13.93
CA GLY A 170 -1.70 4.60 -13.91
C GLY A 170 -2.44 4.38 -12.59
N GLY A 171 -3.34 3.39 -12.59
CA GLY A 171 -4.06 2.96 -11.40
C GLY A 171 -5.05 3.96 -10.83
N GLY A 172 -5.58 4.88 -11.64
CA GLY A 172 -6.63 5.80 -11.20
C GLY A 172 -8.01 5.14 -11.06
N MET A 173 -8.17 3.93 -11.59
CA MET A 173 -9.41 3.16 -11.46
C MET A 173 -9.66 2.66 -10.01
N PRO A 174 -10.92 2.68 -9.54
CA PRO A 174 -11.34 2.09 -8.27
C PRO A 174 -11.34 0.55 -8.35
N VAL A 175 -10.16 -0.05 -8.49
CA VAL A 175 -9.96 -1.50 -8.54
C VAL A 175 -8.76 -1.87 -7.68
N ILE A 176 -8.72 -3.13 -7.22
CA ILE A 176 -7.51 -3.77 -6.70
C ILE A 176 -7.16 -4.89 -7.67
N THR A 177 -5.91 -4.94 -8.12
CA THR A 177 -5.42 -5.95 -9.06
C THR A 177 -4.41 -6.89 -8.37
N PRO A 178 -4.86 -7.98 -7.70
CA PRO A 178 -3.95 -8.84 -6.93
C PRO A 178 -2.82 -9.47 -7.77
N HIS A 179 -3.05 -9.68 -9.06
CA HIS A 179 -2.08 -10.23 -10.02
C HIS A 179 -1.11 -9.17 -10.58
N ARG A 180 -1.24 -7.90 -10.16
CA ARG A 180 -0.38 -6.78 -10.50
C ARG A 180 -0.08 -5.98 -9.22
N ASP A 181 0.37 -6.69 -8.19
CA ASP A 181 0.82 -6.12 -6.91
C ASP A 181 -0.21 -5.19 -6.24
N HIS A 182 -1.50 -5.53 -6.37
CA HIS A 182 -2.60 -4.76 -5.81
C HIS A 182 -2.70 -3.32 -6.35
N TYR A 183 -2.17 -3.05 -7.55
CA TYR A 183 -2.22 -1.73 -8.17
C TYR A 183 -3.66 -1.26 -8.46
N GLY A 184 -3.86 0.06 -8.40
CA GLY A 184 -5.15 0.72 -8.54
C GLY A 184 -5.42 1.74 -7.44
N CYS A 185 -6.66 2.22 -7.33
CA CYS A 185 -7.11 3.12 -6.26
C CYS A 185 -6.22 4.37 -6.04
N GLY A 186 -5.69 4.95 -7.11
CA GLY A 186 -4.84 6.14 -7.09
C GLY A 186 -3.37 5.89 -6.74
N THR A 187 -2.88 4.65 -6.86
CA THR A 187 -1.48 4.33 -6.58
C THR A 187 -0.50 5.15 -7.43
N GLY A 188 -0.76 5.32 -8.73
CA GLY A 188 0.13 6.06 -9.62
C GLY A 188 0.22 7.55 -9.27
N VAL A 189 -0.91 8.21 -8.99
CA VAL A 189 -0.90 9.63 -8.60
C VAL A 189 -0.21 9.85 -7.25
N HIS A 190 -0.37 8.92 -6.29
CA HIS A 190 0.39 8.95 -5.05
C HIS A 190 1.90 8.84 -5.30
N HIS A 191 2.31 7.96 -6.20
CA HIS A 191 3.72 7.82 -6.58
C HIS A 191 4.25 9.10 -7.25
N LEU A 192 3.50 9.65 -8.22
CA LEU A 192 3.85 10.88 -8.95
C LEU A 192 4.06 12.08 -8.03
N LEU A 193 3.16 12.30 -7.07
CA LEU A 193 3.29 13.40 -6.11
C LEU A 193 4.53 13.25 -5.22
N ASN A 194 4.78 12.04 -4.71
CA ASN A 194 5.89 11.78 -3.78
C ASN A 194 7.27 11.73 -4.46
N ARG A 195 7.32 11.86 -5.79
CA ARG A 195 8.55 11.79 -6.58
C ARG A 195 8.85 13.10 -7.33
N GLY A 196 8.46 14.22 -6.72
CA GLY A 196 8.90 15.55 -7.14
C GLY A 196 7.89 16.37 -7.93
N LEU A 197 6.67 15.85 -8.18
CA LEU A 197 5.63 16.57 -8.92
C LEU A 197 4.51 17.15 -8.04
N TYR A 198 4.82 17.47 -6.78
CA TYR A 198 3.86 18.05 -5.85
C TYR A 198 3.50 19.50 -6.26
N PRO A 199 2.24 19.82 -6.59
CA PRO A 199 1.89 21.14 -7.10
C PRO A 199 1.33 22.06 -6.02
N ASP A 200 1.19 23.35 -6.33
CA ASP A 200 0.39 24.27 -5.53
C ASP A 200 -1.11 24.05 -5.76
N MET A 201 -1.49 23.82 -7.01
CA MET A 201 -2.87 23.62 -7.43
C MET A 201 -2.93 22.55 -8.51
N ALA A 202 -4.05 21.84 -8.62
CA ALA A 202 -4.23 20.88 -9.70
C ALA A 202 -5.57 21.07 -10.41
N VAL A 203 -5.60 20.70 -11.70
CA VAL A 203 -6.83 20.53 -12.48
C VAL A 203 -6.83 19.09 -12.98
N ILE A 204 -7.83 18.32 -12.57
CA ILE A 204 -8.07 16.98 -13.10
C ILE A 204 -9.06 17.05 -14.25
N MET A 205 -8.71 16.55 -15.42
CA MET A 205 -9.66 16.47 -16.52
C MET A 205 -10.44 15.17 -16.42
N LYS A 206 -11.76 15.27 -16.51
CA LYS A 206 -12.73 14.16 -16.53
C LYS A 206 -13.74 14.38 -17.66
N PRO A 207 -14.52 13.37 -18.10
CA PRO A 207 -15.50 13.57 -19.15
C PRO A 207 -16.78 14.26 -18.62
N TRP A 208 -16.67 15.37 -17.85
CA TRP A 208 -17.78 16.29 -17.49
C TRP A 208 -17.50 17.81 -17.69
N PHE A 209 -18.34 18.54 -18.45
CA PHE A 209 -18.08 19.93 -18.86
C PHE A 209 -18.06 20.89 -17.68
N GLU A 210 -18.80 20.56 -16.63
CA GLU A 210 -18.94 21.40 -15.46
C GLU A 210 -17.76 21.32 -14.49
N VAL A 211 -17.61 22.36 -13.67
CA VAL A 211 -16.55 22.47 -12.66
C VAL A 211 -16.97 21.86 -11.33
N PHE A 212 -16.30 20.79 -10.91
CA PHE A 212 -16.58 20.15 -9.63
C PHE A 212 -15.57 20.52 -8.54
N PRO A 213 -16.02 21.14 -7.42
CA PRO A 213 -15.16 21.44 -6.28
C PRO A 213 -14.99 20.25 -5.32
N GLU A 214 -15.76 19.18 -5.51
CA GLU A 214 -15.82 18.02 -4.62
C GLU A 214 -15.71 16.74 -5.44
N GLU A 215 -15.26 15.65 -4.80
CA GLU A 215 -15.16 14.31 -5.38
C GLU A 215 -15.64 13.26 -4.38
N PRO A 216 -16.35 12.21 -4.82
CA PRO A 216 -16.75 11.13 -3.94
C PRO A 216 -15.55 10.26 -3.55
N GLY A 217 -15.59 9.76 -2.33
CA GLY A 217 -14.80 8.62 -1.87
C GLY A 217 -15.49 7.29 -2.16
N MET A 218 -14.98 6.22 -1.58
CA MET A 218 -15.53 4.87 -1.69
C MET A 218 -15.30 4.04 -0.43
N ALA A 219 -16.17 3.06 -0.21
CA ALA A 219 -16.00 1.97 0.75
C ALA A 219 -16.53 0.69 0.11
N TRP A 220 -15.75 -0.39 0.24
CA TRP A 220 -16.10 -1.71 -0.27
C TRP A 220 -16.29 -2.69 0.87
N PHE A 221 -17.33 -3.51 0.74
CA PHE A 221 -17.72 -4.46 1.77
C PHE A 221 -17.84 -5.86 1.18
N THR A 222 -17.46 -6.85 1.97
CA THR A 222 -17.80 -8.25 1.75
C THR A 222 -18.78 -8.67 2.83
N VAL A 223 -19.84 -9.38 2.46
CA VAL A 223 -20.74 -10.06 3.40
C VAL A 223 -20.70 -11.56 3.10
N THR A 224 -20.34 -12.36 4.09
CA THR A 224 -20.23 -13.82 3.96
C THR A 224 -21.38 -14.47 4.72
N VAL A 225 -22.26 -15.14 3.99
CA VAL A 225 -23.38 -15.91 4.56
C VAL A 225 -22.99 -17.39 4.65
N ARG A 226 -23.14 -17.98 5.83
CA ARG A 226 -22.69 -19.34 6.14
C ARG A 226 -23.79 -20.38 5.91
N GLY A 227 -23.35 -21.56 5.51
CA GLY A 227 -24.16 -22.77 5.36
C GLY A 227 -23.33 -24.00 5.73
N THR A 228 -23.73 -25.16 5.23
CA THR A 228 -23.01 -26.42 5.43
C THR A 228 -22.40 -26.86 4.09
N TYR A 229 -21.11 -27.21 4.07
CA TYR A 229 -20.53 -27.89 2.92
C TYR A 229 -20.78 -29.39 3.05
N GLY A 230 -21.29 -30.01 2.00
CA GLY A 230 -21.55 -31.45 2.02
C GLY A 230 -22.49 -31.90 0.91
N TYR A 231 -22.81 -33.19 0.91
CA TYR A 231 -23.72 -33.77 -0.07
C TYR A 231 -25.16 -33.29 0.15
N ALA A 232 -25.81 -32.79 -0.90
CA ALA A 232 -27.16 -32.23 -0.83
C ALA A 232 -28.23 -33.23 -0.36
N GLY A 233 -27.98 -34.54 -0.50
CA GLY A 233 -28.88 -35.59 -0.01
C GLY A 233 -28.75 -35.91 1.48
N THR A 234 -27.78 -35.31 2.19
CA THR A 234 -27.61 -35.52 3.63
C THR A 234 -28.67 -34.73 4.42
N PRO A 235 -29.43 -35.36 5.34
CA PRO A 235 -30.37 -34.66 6.19
C PRO A 235 -29.72 -33.53 6.99
N GLY A 236 -30.42 -32.41 7.17
CA GLY A 236 -29.93 -31.26 7.96
C GLY A 236 -28.97 -30.32 7.20
N PHE A 237 -28.84 -30.47 5.88
CA PHE A 237 -28.10 -29.54 5.04
C PHE A 237 -28.64 -28.09 5.16
N ARG A 238 -27.75 -27.11 5.35
CA ARG A 238 -28.06 -25.67 5.37
C ARG A 238 -27.48 -24.99 4.13
N SER A 239 -28.34 -24.40 3.31
CA SER A 239 -27.90 -23.60 2.15
C SER A 239 -27.28 -22.30 2.61
N SER A 240 -26.14 -21.91 2.01
CA SER A 240 -25.61 -20.54 2.13
C SER A 240 -26.22 -19.58 1.10
N ILE A 241 -26.68 -20.08 -0.05
CA ILE A 241 -27.15 -19.30 -1.19
C ILE A 241 -28.56 -18.71 -0.94
N VAL A 242 -29.48 -19.52 -0.43
CA VAL A 242 -30.87 -19.07 -0.21
C VAL A 242 -30.93 -17.95 0.84
N PRO A 243 -30.29 -18.07 2.02
CA PRO A 243 -30.18 -16.97 2.96
C PRO A 243 -29.45 -15.75 2.39
N ALA A 244 -28.43 -15.94 1.55
CA ALA A 244 -27.75 -14.83 0.88
C ALA A 244 -28.68 -14.03 -0.02
N ALA A 245 -29.67 -14.65 -0.68
CA ALA A 245 -30.69 -13.93 -1.45
C ALA A 245 -31.51 -12.96 -0.57
N THR A 246 -31.87 -13.38 0.65
CA THR A 246 -32.54 -12.51 1.63
C THR A 246 -31.64 -11.32 2.04
N VAL A 247 -30.36 -11.59 2.28
CA VAL A 247 -29.36 -10.56 2.62
C VAL A 247 -29.18 -9.57 1.46
N ILE A 248 -29.09 -10.05 0.22
CA ILE A 248 -29.02 -9.23 -1.01
C ILE A 248 -30.22 -8.28 -1.10
N GLN A 249 -31.44 -8.78 -0.91
CA GLN A 249 -32.65 -7.94 -0.96
C GLN A 249 -32.64 -6.85 0.13
N ALA A 250 -32.17 -7.17 1.33
CA ALA A 250 -32.06 -6.20 2.41
C ALA A 250 -31.04 -5.10 2.12
N ILE A 251 -29.92 -5.46 1.49
CA ILE A 251 -28.88 -4.54 1.03
C ILE A 251 -29.41 -3.64 -0.09
N GLU A 252 -30.03 -4.20 -1.13
CA GLU A 252 -30.63 -3.44 -2.24
C GLU A 252 -31.70 -2.46 -1.74
N ALA A 253 -32.50 -2.84 -0.74
CA ALA A 253 -33.45 -1.93 -0.11
C ALA A 253 -32.78 -0.84 0.75
N TRP A 254 -31.53 -1.02 1.18
CA TRP A 254 -30.77 -0.05 1.97
C TRP A 254 -30.02 0.96 1.11
N LEU A 255 -29.44 0.54 -0.02
CA LEU A 255 -28.57 1.36 -0.87
C LEU A 255 -29.20 2.70 -1.30
N PRO A 256 -30.45 2.77 -1.81
CA PRO A 256 -31.07 4.05 -2.17
C PRO A 256 -31.27 4.98 -0.97
N ARG A 257 -31.63 4.41 0.19
CA ARG A 257 -31.81 5.17 1.45
C ARG A 257 -30.48 5.70 1.98
N TYR A 258 -29.42 4.90 1.87
CA TYR A 258 -28.06 5.32 2.17
C TYR A 258 -27.64 6.49 1.28
N ALA A 259 -27.82 6.36 -0.03
CA ALA A 259 -27.47 7.39 -1.00
C ALA A 259 -28.22 8.71 -0.73
N GLU A 260 -29.53 8.63 -0.46
CA GLU A 260 -30.34 9.80 -0.09
C GLU A 260 -29.86 10.45 1.22
N ALA A 261 -29.68 9.66 2.28
CA ALA A 261 -29.26 10.15 3.59
C ALA A 261 -27.85 10.76 3.59
N ASN A 262 -26.98 10.33 2.67
CA ASN A 262 -25.60 10.79 2.56
C ASN A 262 -25.38 11.73 1.36
N THR A 263 -26.42 12.13 0.62
CA THR A 263 -26.29 13.12 -0.45
C THR A 263 -25.90 14.47 0.16
N SER A 264 -24.76 15.03 -0.25
CA SER A 264 -24.26 16.28 0.29
C SER A 264 -23.38 17.05 -0.70
N GLY A 265 -23.53 18.37 -0.71
CA GLY A 265 -22.78 19.26 -1.61
C GLY A 265 -23.01 18.88 -3.07
N TRP A 266 -21.95 18.40 -3.72
CA TRP A 266 -21.95 18.01 -5.12
C TRP A 266 -21.96 16.50 -5.34
N VAL A 267 -22.08 15.70 -4.27
CA VAL A 267 -21.98 14.24 -4.34
C VAL A 267 -23.29 13.58 -3.93
N ARG A 268 -23.74 12.65 -4.77
CA ARG A 268 -24.74 11.62 -4.41
C ARG A 268 -23.98 10.29 -4.27
N PRO A 269 -23.80 9.78 -3.04
CA PRO A 269 -23.01 8.59 -2.81
C PRO A 269 -23.84 7.31 -3.07
N ASP A 270 -24.06 6.99 -4.33
CA ASP A 270 -24.73 5.75 -4.72
C ASP A 270 -23.85 4.51 -4.39
N GLY A 271 -24.46 3.33 -4.42
CA GLY A 271 -23.76 2.06 -4.23
C GLY A 271 -24.51 0.92 -4.90
N TRP A 272 -23.84 -0.22 -5.03
CA TRP A 272 -24.36 -1.41 -5.71
C TRP A 272 -23.68 -2.69 -5.21
N ILE A 273 -24.37 -3.81 -5.35
CA ILE A 273 -23.75 -5.14 -5.25
C ILE A 273 -22.98 -5.40 -6.54
N SER A 274 -21.67 -5.59 -6.43
CA SER A 274 -20.75 -5.71 -7.56
C SER A 274 -20.46 -7.16 -7.97
N ALA A 275 -20.53 -8.10 -7.02
CA ALA A 275 -20.35 -9.53 -7.30
C ALA A 275 -21.01 -10.40 -6.24
N VAL A 276 -21.33 -11.64 -6.62
CA VAL A 276 -21.72 -12.72 -5.71
C VAL A 276 -20.94 -13.96 -6.08
N ARG A 277 -20.35 -14.65 -5.09
CA ARG A 277 -19.56 -15.88 -5.30
C ARG A 277 -20.04 -17.00 -4.39
N ALA A 278 -20.41 -18.15 -4.97
CA ALA A 278 -20.78 -19.35 -4.23
C ALA A 278 -20.72 -20.60 -5.11
N GLY A 279 -20.23 -21.71 -4.53
CA GLY A 279 -20.33 -23.04 -5.13
C GLY A 279 -19.41 -23.29 -6.32
N ASP A 280 -19.49 -24.51 -6.85
CA ASP A 280 -18.81 -24.95 -8.07
C ASP A 280 -19.85 -25.62 -9.00
N PRO A 281 -20.07 -25.06 -10.22
CA PRO A 281 -20.97 -25.66 -11.21
C PRO A 281 -20.62 -27.10 -11.62
N GLY A 282 -19.36 -27.53 -11.46
CA GLY A 282 -18.91 -28.90 -11.73
C GLY A 282 -19.39 -29.92 -10.69
N THR A 283 -19.79 -29.47 -9.50
CA THR A 283 -20.21 -30.35 -8.38
C THR A 283 -21.56 -29.93 -7.79
N PRO A 284 -22.66 -29.97 -8.56
CA PRO A 284 -23.97 -29.46 -8.10
C PRO A 284 -24.54 -30.22 -6.89
N ALA A 285 -24.11 -31.46 -6.68
CA ALA A 285 -24.49 -32.26 -5.53
C ALA A 285 -23.77 -31.87 -4.22
N PHE A 286 -22.79 -30.95 -4.26
CA PHE A 286 -22.00 -30.50 -3.11
C PHE A 286 -22.06 -28.98 -2.94
N PRO A 287 -23.15 -28.44 -2.37
CA PRO A 287 -23.28 -27.00 -2.21
C PRO A 287 -22.24 -26.41 -1.25
N SER A 288 -21.93 -25.13 -1.44
CA SER A 288 -20.90 -24.41 -0.68
C SER A 288 -21.33 -24.06 0.76
N ALA A 289 -20.37 -24.13 1.68
CA ALA A 289 -20.53 -23.63 3.06
C ALA A 289 -20.61 -22.10 3.15
N ALA A 290 -20.38 -21.37 2.07
CA ALA A 290 -20.36 -19.92 2.09
C ALA A 290 -20.84 -19.32 0.76
N THR A 291 -21.60 -18.23 0.87
CA THR A 291 -21.90 -17.31 -0.22
C THR A 291 -21.37 -15.93 0.15
N GLU A 292 -20.52 -15.36 -0.69
CA GLU A 292 -19.95 -14.03 -0.50
C GLU A 292 -20.63 -13.02 -1.41
N ILE A 293 -21.00 -11.88 -0.84
CA ILE A 293 -21.62 -10.75 -1.52
C ILE A 293 -20.63 -9.58 -1.44
N TYR A 294 -20.28 -9.00 -2.58
CA TYR A 294 -19.33 -7.89 -2.70
C TYR A 294 -20.09 -6.62 -3.06
N LEU A 295 -19.73 -5.49 -2.43
CA LEU A 295 -20.46 -4.24 -2.56
C LEU A 295 -19.54 -3.05 -2.71
N ASP A 296 -19.94 -2.09 -3.55
CA ASP A 296 -19.38 -0.75 -3.62
C ASP A 296 -20.37 0.26 -3.04
N CYS A 297 -19.90 1.12 -2.13
CA CYS A 297 -20.63 2.27 -1.62
C CYS A 297 -19.76 3.52 -1.76
N ARG A 298 -20.28 4.53 -2.46
CA ARG A 298 -19.60 5.83 -2.56
C ARG A 298 -19.73 6.61 -1.26
N ILE A 299 -18.90 7.63 -1.10
CA ILE A 299 -18.84 8.45 0.12
C ILE A 299 -18.81 9.94 -0.26
N ASN A 300 -19.63 10.78 0.35
CA ASN A 300 -19.51 12.22 0.17
C ASN A 300 -18.33 12.80 1.00
N PRO A 301 -17.77 13.97 0.66
CA PRO A 301 -16.59 14.51 1.36
C PRO A 301 -16.77 14.83 2.86
N ARG A 302 -18.01 14.87 3.37
CA ARG A 302 -18.34 15.22 4.75
C ARG A 302 -18.61 13.99 5.62
N THR A 303 -18.76 12.82 5.01
CA THR A 303 -18.86 11.54 5.71
C THR A 303 -17.51 10.81 5.61
N THR A 304 -17.00 10.31 6.72
CA THR A 304 -15.78 9.50 6.76
C THR A 304 -16.07 8.04 6.41
N PRO A 305 -15.08 7.29 5.89
CA PRO A 305 -15.21 5.83 5.74
C PRO A 305 -15.63 5.12 7.02
N GLY A 306 -15.14 5.58 8.18
CA GLY A 306 -15.55 5.06 9.49
C GLY A 306 -17.04 5.25 9.75
N GLU A 307 -17.62 6.40 9.43
CA GLU A 307 -19.08 6.62 9.58
C GLU A 307 -19.90 5.75 8.63
N VAL A 308 -19.44 5.56 7.39
CA VAL A 308 -20.08 4.62 6.45
C VAL A 308 -20.02 3.19 6.99
N ARG A 309 -18.88 2.77 7.53
CA ARG A 309 -18.73 1.47 8.22
C ARG A 309 -19.76 1.29 9.34
N HIS A 310 -20.03 2.34 10.14
CA HIS A 310 -21.06 2.28 11.19
C HIS A 310 -22.48 2.21 10.61
N GLN A 311 -22.76 2.89 9.50
CA GLN A 311 -24.05 2.79 8.81
C GLN A 311 -24.29 1.37 8.28
N PHE A 312 -23.27 0.77 7.67
CA PHE A 312 -23.32 -0.61 7.19
C PHE A 312 -23.45 -1.62 8.34
N ALA A 313 -22.71 -1.43 9.44
CA ALA A 313 -22.85 -2.25 10.64
C ALA A 313 -24.29 -2.26 11.20
N ARG A 314 -24.98 -1.11 11.17
CA ARG A 314 -26.40 -1.03 11.58
C ARG A 314 -27.33 -1.78 10.63
N LEU A 315 -27.06 -1.76 9.32
CA LEU A 315 -27.78 -2.60 8.35
C LEU A 315 -27.63 -4.08 8.73
N ILE A 316 -26.39 -4.54 8.93
CA ILE A 316 -26.11 -5.93 9.29
C ILE A 316 -26.78 -6.33 10.62
N ALA A 317 -26.70 -5.49 11.64
CA ALA A 317 -27.38 -5.73 12.91
C ALA A 317 -28.92 -5.84 12.74
N ALA A 318 -29.51 -4.99 11.89
CA ALA A 318 -30.95 -5.06 11.59
C ALA A 318 -31.33 -6.33 10.81
N ILE A 319 -30.47 -6.83 9.93
CA ILE A 319 -30.65 -8.11 9.24
C ILE A 319 -30.62 -9.26 10.24
N ARG A 320 -29.58 -9.34 11.09
CA ARG A 320 -29.46 -10.37 12.13
C ARG A 320 -30.64 -10.38 13.11
N ALA A 321 -31.17 -9.20 13.46
CA ALA A 321 -32.33 -9.10 14.34
C ALA A 321 -33.63 -9.60 13.69
N ARG A 322 -33.80 -9.41 12.38
CA ARG A 322 -34.98 -9.88 11.63
C ARG A 322 -34.87 -11.35 11.23
N HIS A 323 -33.65 -11.83 11.05
CA HIS A 323 -33.32 -13.16 10.55
C HIS A 323 -32.24 -13.80 11.43
N PRO A 324 -32.54 -14.14 12.71
CA PRO A 324 -31.58 -14.72 13.63
C PRO A 324 -31.05 -16.09 13.18
N GLU A 325 -31.77 -16.77 12.28
CA GLU A 325 -31.37 -18.02 11.65
C GLU A 325 -30.25 -17.86 10.62
N ILE A 326 -30.02 -16.65 10.10
CA ILE A 326 -29.00 -16.39 9.09
C ILE A 326 -27.66 -16.08 9.78
N GLU A 327 -26.78 -17.07 9.73
CA GLU A 327 -25.39 -16.91 10.14
C GLU A 327 -24.61 -16.15 9.06
N LEU A 328 -24.15 -14.94 9.38
CA LEU A 328 -23.40 -14.12 8.45
C LEU A 328 -22.31 -13.32 9.14
N ASP A 329 -21.24 -12.99 8.41
CA ASP A 329 -20.17 -12.09 8.81
C ASP A 329 -19.93 -11.02 7.73
N TRP A 330 -19.19 -9.96 8.05
CA TRP A 330 -18.88 -8.92 7.09
C TRP A 330 -17.58 -8.19 7.41
N GLU A 331 -16.96 -7.65 6.36
CA GLU A 331 -15.76 -6.82 6.47
C GLU A 331 -15.84 -5.62 5.52
N MET A 332 -15.09 -4.57 5.85
CA MET A 332 -14.81 -3.46 4.93
C MET A 332 -13.35 -3.61 4.49
N TYR A 333 -13.13 -4.03 3.25
CA TYR A 333 -11.80 -4.41 2.75
C TYR A 333 -11.13 -3.33 1.89
N GLY A 334 -11.89 -2.33 1.44
CA GLY A 334 -11.36 -1.18 0.68
C GLY A 334 -12.03 0.11 1.12
N SER A 335 -11.29 1.20 1.27
CA SER A 335 -11.89 2.51 1.53
C SER A 335 -11.00 3.68 1.17
N MET A 336 -11.63 4.78 0.74
CA MET A 336 -11.00 6.08 0.52
C MET A 336 -11.99 7.20 0.87
N PRO A 337 -11.61 8.21 1.69
CA PRO A 337 -12.49 9.34 2.00
C PRO A 337 -12.77 10.20 0.76
N GLY A 338 -13.86 10.96 0.74
CA GLY A 338 -14.08 11.98 -0.31
C GLY A 338 -13.19 13.22 -0.14
N GLY A 339 -13.13 14.05 -1.18
CA GLY A 339 -12.32 15.28 -1.21
C GLY A 339 -13.15 16.52 -1.52
N ALA A 340 -12.80 17.67 -0.93
CA ALA A 340 -13.43 18.96 -1.22
C ALA A 340 -12.41 20.09 -1.27
N THR A 341 -12.67 21.07 -2.13
CA THR A 341 -11.98 22.36 -2.24
C THR A 341 -13.01 23.47 -2.05
N ASP A 342 -12.68 24.54 -1.32
CA ASP A 342 -13.59 25.69 -1.15
C ASP A 342 -14.02 26.19 -2.55
N PRO A 343 -15.33 26.27 -2.88
CA PRO A 343 -15.80 26.76 -4.16
C PRO A 343 -15.31 28.17 -4.52
N ARG A 344 -14.94 28.98 -3.52
CA ARG A 344 -14.39 30.33 -3.70
C ARG A 344 -12.87 30.33 -3.91
N HIS A 345 -12.21 29.18 -3.78
CA HIS A 345 -10.77 29.07 -4.02
C HIS A 345 -10.45 29.47 -5.45
N TRP A 346 -9.30 30.15 -5.63
CA TRP A 346 -8.89 30.73 -6.90
C TRP A 346 -8.95 29.72 -8.06
N ILE A 347 -8.44 28.50 -7.90
CA ILE A 347 -8.47 27.49 -8.97
C ILE A 347 -9.89 27.12 -9.42
N VAL A 348 -10.83 26.97 -8.50
CA VAL A 348 -12.23 26.64 -8.82
C VAL A 348 -12.87 27.81 -9.57
N GLN A 349 -12.62 29.04 -9.10
CA GLN A 349 -13.13 30.25 -9.73
C GLN A 349 -12.50 30.50 -11.12
N SER A 350 -11.21 30.23 -11.29
CA SER A 350 -10.53 30.24 -12.61
C SER A 350 -11.15 29.23 -13.55
N CYS A 351 -11.44 28.02 -13.06
CA CYS A 351 -12.12 27.01 -13.84
C CYS A 351 -13.56 27.41 -14.22
N ARG A 352 -14.29 28.12 -13.36
CA ARG A 352 -15.62 28.63 -13.71
C ARG A 352 -15.56 29.78 -14.72
N ARG A 353 -14.65 30.74 -14.55
CA ARG A 353 -14.47 31.85 -15.50
C ARG A 353 -14.18 31.35 -16.91
N GLY A 354 -13.22 30.44 -17.06
CA GLY A 354 -12.93 29.90 -18.40
C GLY A 354 -14.07 29.02 -18.95
N TRP A 355 -14.91 28.44 -18.09
CA TRP A 355 -16.13 27.76 -18.54
C TRP A 355 -17.13 28.77 -19.09
N GLU A 356 -17.38 29.87 -18.37
CA GLU A 356 -18.31 30.93 -18.80
C GLU A 356 -17.84 31.62 -20.08
N GLN A 357 -16.53 31.81 -20.22
CA GLN A 357 -15.90 32.34 -21.44
C GLN A 357 -16.21 31.46 -22.66
N VAL A 358 -16.08 30.14 -22.52
CA VAL A 358 -16.34 29.19 -23.62
C VAL A 358 -17.83 28.97 -23.84
N ALA A 359 -18.63 28.94 -22.78
CA ALA A 359 -20.06 28.66 -22.84
C ALA A 359 -20.91 29.89 -23.21
N GLY A 360 -20.35 31.11 -23.12
CA GLY A 360 -21.04 32.37 -23.40
C GLY A 360 -22.19 32.68 -22.43
N ARG A 361 -22.19 32.08 -21.23
CA ARG A 361 -23.27 32.24 -20.23
C ARG A 361 -22.76 32.02 -18.79
N PRO A 362 -23.48 32.51 -17.76
CA PRO A 362 -23.13 32.26 -16.36
C PRO A 362 -23.08 30.77 -16.03
N TYR A 363 -22.15 30.39 -15.15
CA TYR A 363 -21.88 29.01 -14.77
C TYR A 363 -23.11 28.37 -14.12
N VAL A 364 -23.49 27.19 -14.63
CA VAL A 364 -24.57 26.38 -14.07
C VAL A 364 -24.01 25.05 -13.59
N PRO A 365 -24.21 24.69 -12.32
CA PRO A 365 -23.83 23.39 -11.77
C PRO A 365 -24.41 22.17 -12.53
N GLY A 366 -23.57 21.17 -12.82
CA GLY A 366 -23.90 19.93 -13.57
C GLY A 366 -24.74 18.88 -12.81
N GLN A 367 -24.66 17.59 -13.11
CA GLN A 367 -25.31 16.57 -12.24
C GLN A 367 -24.54 16.36 -10.92
N LEU A 368 -25.12 15.65 -9.95
CA LEU A 368 -24.36 15.24 -8.75
C LEU A 368 -23.39 14.12 -9.13
N LEU A 369 -22.20 14.14 -8.54
CA LEU A 369 -21.18 13.13 -8.78
C LEU A 369 -21.44 11.86 -7.99
N GLY A 370 -21.15 10.72 -8.63
CA GLY A 370 -21.08 9.40 -8.00
C GLY A 370 -19.82 8.60 -8.36
N GLY A 371 -19.00 9.06 -9.32
CA GLY A 371 -17.78 8.36 -9.71
C GLY A 371 -16.55 8.88 -8.95
N GLN A 372 -15.76 7.98 -8.38
CA GLN A 372 -14.49 8.33 -7.71
C GLN A 372 -13.39 8.54 -8.75
N THR A 373 -12.50 9.49 -8.46
CA THR A 373 -11.36 9.86 -9.32
C THR A 373 -10.11 10.10 -8.50
N ASP A 374 -8.95 10.17 -9.15
CA ASP A 374 -7.69 10.64 -8.54
C ASP A 374 -7.78 12.07 -7.96
N GLY A 375 -8.81 12.84 -8.34
CA GLY A 375 -9.12 14.11 -7.71
C GLY A 375 -9.35 13.99 -6.21
N THR A 376 -9.74 12.81 -5.73
CA THR A 376 -9.83 12.49 -4.30
C THR A 376 -8.45 12.40 -3.65
N VAL A 377 -7.50 11.70 -4.28
CA VAL A 377 -6.11 11.60 -3.80
C VAL A 377 -5.44 12.96 -3.81
N LEU A 378 -5.54 13.68 -4.93
CA LEU A 378 -4.98 15.03 -5.07
C LEU A 378 -5.51 15.95 -3.95
N ARG A 379 -6.82 15.97 -3.68
CA ARG A 379 -7.40 16.78 -2.59
C ARG A 379 -7.02 16.32 -1.19
N GLN A 380 -6.57 15.08 -1.00
CA GLN A 380 -6.08 14.61 0.31
C GLN A 380 -4.60 14.92 0.53
N ALA A 381 -3.84 15.14 -0.54
CA ALA A 381 -2.46 15.55 -0.50
C ALA A 381 -2.32 16.85 0.34
N ARG A 382 -1.52 16.79 1.41
CA ARG A 382 -1.21 17.93 2.28
C ARG A 382 0.09 18.59 1.82
N ARG A 383 0.15 19.91 1.73
CA ARG A 383 1.44 20.55 1.45
C ARG A 383 2.40 20.34 2.63
N PRO A 384 3.69 20.08 2.39
CA PRO A 384 4.68 19.85 3.47
C PRO A 384 4.79 21.01 4.47
N ASP A 385 4.51 22.24 4.03
CA ASP A 385 4.67 23.50 4.76
C ASP A 385 3.35 24.07 5.33
N ARG A 386 2.18 23.51 4.95
CA ARG A 386 0.86 24.06 5.35
C ARG A 386 -0.11 22.98 5.81
N ALA A 387 -0.88 23.27 6.86
CA ALA A 387 -1.94 22.39 7.38
C ALA A 387 -3.16 22.22 6.45
N HIS A 388 -3.12 22.74 5.22
CA HIS A 388 -4.23 22.76 4.26
C HIS A 388 -4.06 21.71 3.15
N ARG A 389 -5.21 21.19 2.67
CA ARG A 389 -5.34 20.22 1.58
C ARG A 389 -5.10 20.89 0.22
N LEU A 390 -4.63 20.15 -0.78
CA LEU A 390 -4.41 20.66 -2.13
C LEU A 390 -5.73 21.14 -2.78
N PRO A 391 -5.78 22.36 -3.36
CA PRO A 391 -6.94 22.84 -4.10
C PRO A 391 -6.98 22.21 -5.50
N VAL A 392 -8.11 21.59 -5.85
CA VAL A 392 -8.29 20.92 -7.15
C VAL A 392 -9.62 21.31 -7.79
N ALA A 393 -9.65 21.46 -9.11
CA ALA A 393 -10.86 21.61 -9.91
C ALA A 393 -10.95 20.53 -11.00
N ALA A 394 -12.16 20.10 -11.39
CA ALA A 394 -12.38 19.17 -12.50
C ALA A 394 -13.06 19.85 -13.72
N ARG A 395 -12.80 19.43 -14.97
CA ARG A 395 -13.37 20.01 -16.25
C ARG A 395 -13.48 18.96 -17.40
N GLU A 396 -14.27 19.25 -18.47
CA GLU A 396 -14.37 18.54 -19.80
C GLU A 396 -14.54 19.52 -20.97
N ARG A 397 -14.61 18.94 -22.17
CA ARG A 397 -15.08 19.45 -23.47
C ARG A 397 -16.61 19.43 -23.68
N PRO A 398 -17.14 20.15 -24.69
CA PRO A 398 -18.57 20.14 -25.03
C PRO A 398 -19.00 18.85 -25.75
N ARG A 399 -20.20 18.34 -25.47
CA ARG A 399 -20.89 17.35 -26.33
C ARG A 399 -22.17 17.92 -26.91
N GLY A 400 -22.34 17.73 -28.22
CA GLY A 400 -23.59 17.85 -28.94
C GLY A 400 -24.65 16.89 -28.41
N ALA A 401 -25.91 17.31 -28.59
CA ALA A 401 -27.08 16.84 -27.89
C ALA A 401 -27.36 15.32 -28.00
N SER A 402 -27.70 14.70 -26.87
CA SER A 402 -28.69 13.63 -26.82
C SER A 402 -29.55 13.77 -25.56
N ARG A 403 -30.87 13.87 -25.79
CA ARG A 403 -31.91 14.10 -24.78
C ARG A 403 -32.43 12.77 -24.24
N GLY A 404 -32.72 12.71 -22.95
CA GLY A 404 -33.53 11.66 -22.32
C GLY A 404 -34.10 12.11 -20.96
N PRO A 405 -35.29 11.65 -20.54
CA PRO A 405 -36.32 12.54 -19.98
C PRO A 405 -36.35 12.63 -18.44
N ARG A 406 -36.68 13.84 -17.96
CA ARG A 406 -36.94 14.19 -16.56
C ARG A 406 -38.35 13.74 -16.14
N ARG A 407 -38.53 13.39 -14.86
CA ARG A 407 -39.84 13.49 -14.18
C ARG A 407 -39.72 14.21 -12.82
N HIS A 408 -40.67 15.13 -12.64
CA HIS A 408 -41.01 15.94 -11.47
C HIS A 408 -41.21 15.10 -10.19
N GLY A 409 -40.99 15.52 -8.94
CA GLY A 409 -40.90 16.85 -8.34
C GLY A 409 -42.11 17.13 -7.44
N ARG A 410 -41.99 16.94 -6.11
CA ARG A 410 -42.72 17.57 -4.96
C ARG A 410 -41.90 17.25 -3.69
N GLY A 411 -41.52 18.11 -2.73
CA GLY A 411 -41.83 19.50 -2.40
C GLY A 411 -42.44 19.59 -0.99
N VAL A 412 -41.63 19.66 0.08
CA VAL A 412 -42.02 20.14 1.44
C VAL A 412 -40.78 20.67 2.20
N ASP A 413 -40.95 21.84 2.85
CA ASP A 413 -39.99 22.68 3.59
C ASP A 413 -40.10 22.45 5.14
N PRO A 414 -39.05 22.72 5.96
CA PRO A 414 -38.77 22.10 7.26
C PRO A 414 -38.86 23.07 8.46
N ARG A 415 -38.71 22.56 9.70
CA ARG A 415 -38.29 23.38 10.87
C ARG A 415 -37.52 22.58 11.95
N ARG A 416 -36.38 23.16 12.37
CA ARG A 416 -35.81 23.33 13.75
C ARG A 416 -35.48 22.06 14.58
N ASP A 417 -34.44 21.93 15.40
CA ASP A 417 -33.54 22.80 16.18
C ASP A 417 -32.23 22.00 16.45
N ALA A 418 -31.02 22.54 16.31
CA ALA A 418 -30.23 23.29 17.31
C ALA A 418 -29.77 22.54 18.59
N ARG A 419 -28.45 22.22 18.58
CA ARG A 419 -27.45 22.33 19.69
C ARG A 419 -27.47 21.32 20.84
N ARG A 420 -26.32 20.64 21.04
CA ARG A 420 -25.51 20.74 22.28
C ARG A 420 -24.09 20.19 22.12
N ALA A 421 -23.17 20.85 22.82
CA ALA A 421 -21.73 20.65 22.84
C ALA A 421 -21.28 19.71 23.98
N GLY A 422 -20.06 19.16 23.86
CA GLY A 422 -19.34 18.46 24.93
C GLY A 422 -17.83 18.38 24.65
N ARG A 423 -17.01 18.70 25.67
CA ARG A 423 -15.57 19.09 25.66
C ARG A 423 -14.55 17.93 25.45
N PRO A 424 -13.26 18.24 25.13
CA PRO A 424 -12.20 17.26 24.86
C PRO A 424 -11.35 16.86 26.09
N LEU A 425 -10.79 15.63 26.05
CA LEU A 425 -9.88 15.03 27.04
C LEU A 425 -8.39 15.35 26.74
N ARG A 426 -7.60 15.52 27.81
CA ARG A 426 -6.17 15.91 27.84
C ARG A 426 -5.23 14.76 27.44
N ARG A 427 -4.07 15.12 26.86
CA ARG A 427 -2.95 14.23 26.49
C ARG A 427 -1.88 14.17 27.59
N HIS A 428 -1.35 12.98 27.87
CA HIS A 428 -0.15 12.76 28.70
C HIS A 428 1.12 12.69 27.83
N ARG A 429 2.24 13.23 28.34
CA ARG A 429 3.59 13.20 27.72
C ARG A 429 4.38 11.99 28.24
N HIS A 430 5.17 11.35 27.36
CA HIS A 430 6.12 10.28 27.70
C HIS A 430 7.48 10.83 28.18
N PRO A 431 8.19 10.16 29.10
CA PRO A 431 9.56 10.52 29.50
C PRO A 431 10.60 9.95 28.52
N HIS A 432 11.68 10.70 28.31
CA HIS A 432 12.89 10.27 27.59
C HIS A 432 13.82 9.47 28.51
N PRO A 433 14.55 8.45 28.01
CA PRO A 433 15.61 7.81 28.76
C PRO A 433 16.79 8.78 28.98
N SER A 434 17.45 8.65 30.13
CA SER A 434 18.57 9.50 30.54
C SER A 434 19.80 9.28 29.66
N PRO A 435 20.60 10.33 29.37
CA PRO A 435 21.86 10.18 28.65
C PRO A 435 22.83 9.28 29.44
N ILE A 436 23.51 8.38 28.73
CA ILE A 436 24.51 7.45 29.27
C ILE A 436 25.64 8.27 29.90
N GLY A 437 25.59 8.40 31.23
CA GLY A 437 26.71 8.85 32.05
C GLY A 437 27.54 7.66 32.49
N ALA A 438 28.83 7.68 32.18
CA ALA A 438 29.90 7.05 32.96
C ALA A 438 29.86 5.52 33.20
N ARG A 439 29.45 4.69 32.22
CA ARG A 439 29.85 3.27 32.20
C ARG A 439 30.98 3.08 31.18
N SER A 440 32.10 2.50 31.61
CA SER A 440 33.28 2.25 30.76
C SER A 440 33.14 1.00 29.87
N VAL A 441 32.09 0.21 30.06
CA VAL A 441 31.87 -1.06 29.37
C VAL A 441 30.39 -1.18 28.95
N MET A 442 30.14 -1.46 27.67
CA MET A 442 28.82 -1.77 27.11
C MET A 442 28.57 -3.28 27.20
N ARG A 443 27.40 -3.71 27.67
CA ARG A 443 27.05 -5.13 27.82
C ARG A 443 25.89 -5.52 26.91
N ILE A 444 26.10 -6.47 26.00
CA ILE A 444 25.08 -7.01 25.11
C ILE A 444 24.74 -8.45 25.53
N LEU A 445 23.47 -8.72 25.81
CA LEU A 445 22.98 -10.09 26.02
C LEU A 445 22.65 -10.72 24.66
N ASN A 446 23.31 -11.82 24.31
CA ASN A 446 23.14 -12.50 23.04
C ASN A 446 22.39 -13.83 23.24
N ILE A 447 21.13 -13.91 22.82
CA ILE A 447 20.24 -15.04 23.12
C ILE A 447 20.19 -16.01 21.95
N VAL A 448 20.58 -17.26 22.18
CA VAL A 448 20.44 -18.37 21.23
C VAL A 448 19.09 -19.05 21.48
N PRO A 449 18.24 -19.27 20.45
CA PRO A 449 16.81 -19.56 20.64
C PRO A 449 16.47 -21.02 21.00
N VAL A 450 17.47 -21.88 21.15
CA VAL A 450 17.32 -23.31 21.44
C VAL A 450 18.24 -23.73 22.59
N PRO A 451 17.87 -24.74 23.39
CA PRO A 451 18.76 -25.31 24.38
C PRO A 451 19.96 -25.98 23.73
N MET A 452 21.15 -25.75 24.31
CA MET A 452 22.37 -26.41 23.90
C MET A 452 23.36 -26.56 25.08
N PRO A 453 24.32 -27.50 24.99
CA PRO A 453 25.35 -27.64 25.99
C PRO A 453 26.20 -26.35 26.11
N PRO A 454 26.65 -25.95 27.31
CA PRO A 454 27.48 -24.77 27.49
C PRO A 454 28.73 -24.73 26.60
N ALA A 455 29.35 -25.89 26.33
CA ALA A 455 30.51 -26.00 25.45
C ALA A 455 30.23 -25.58 24.00
N ALA A 456 28.98 -25.70 23.52
CA ALA A 456 28.60 -25.32 22.16
C ALA A 456 28.49 -23.79 21.97
N LEU A 457 28.31 -23.02 23.05
CA LEU A 457 28.19 -21.55 22.99
C LEU A 457 29.48 -20.87 22.51
N ALA A 458 30.64 -21.46 22.82
CA ALA A 458 31.94 -20.93 22.40
C ALA A 458 32.06 -20.78 20.87
N ALA A 459 31.43 -21.67 20.10
CA ALA A 459 31.42 -21.58 18.65
C ALA A 459 30.53 -20.44 18.11
N PHE A 460 29.49 -20.05 18.86
CA PHE A 460 28.71 -18.85 18.56
C PHE A 460 29.48 -17.59 18.93
N GLU A 461 30.25 -17.61 20.01
CA GLU A 461 31.09 -16.48 20.44
C GLU A 461 32.20 -16.18 19.42
N ALA A 462 32.82 -17.22 18.86
CA ALA A 462 33.92 -17.10 17.89
C ALA A 462 33.56 -16.26 16.64
N GLN A 463 32.28 -16.13 16.29
CA GLN A 463 31.85 -15.30 15.16
C GLN A 463 32.13 -13.80 15.35
N LEU A 464 32.37 -13.36 16.59
CA LEU A 464 32.63 -11.95 16.93
C LEU A 464 34.13 -11.67 17.16
N ASP A 465 34.99 -12.67 16.97
CA ASP A 465 36.44 -12.50 17.04
C ASP A 465 36.96 -11.58 15.92
N GLY A 466 38.19 -11.07 16.08
CA GLY A 466 38.84 -10.27 15.05
C GLY A 466 38.50 -8.77 15.05
N GLY A 467 37.92 -8.25 16.14
CA GLY A 467 37.71 -6.80 16.33
C GLY A 467 36.46 -6.24 15.65
N VAL A 468 35.44 -7.08 15.44
CA VAL A 468 34.13 -6.68 14.90
C VAL A 468 33.46 -5.59 15.76
N LEU A 469 33.53 -5.75 17.08
CA LEU A 469 32.99 -4.80 18.06
C LEU A 469 34.10 -3.92 18.62
N THR A 470 33.76 -2.68 18.98
CA THR A 470 34.76 -1.77 19.54
C THR A 470 35.28 -2.23 20.91
N PRO A 471 36.55 -1.91 21.26
CA PRO A 471 37.08 -2.19 22.59
C PRO A 471 36.19 -1.59 23.68
N GLY A 472 35.79 -2.41 24.65
CA GLY A 472 34.87 -2.02 25.73
C GLY A 472 33.42 -2.51 25.53
N VAL A 473 33.11 -3.18 24.43
CA VAL A 473 31.86 -3.95 24.29
C VAL A 473 32.08 -5.38 24.77
N GLN A 474 31.21 -5.84 25.66
CA GLN A 474 31.16 -7.21 26.17
C GLN A 474 29.86 -7.88 25.74
N THR A 475 29.97 -9.04 25.11
CA THR A 475 28.83 -9.88 24.75
C THR A 475 28.76 -11.08 25.70
N ARG A 476 27.57 -11.42 26.17
CA ARG A 476 27.33 -12.67 26.90
C ARG A 476 26.35 -13.52 26.10
N PHE A 477 26.76 -14.72 25.71
CA PHE A 477 25.87 -15.64 25.04
C PHE A 477 25.07 -16.46 26.05
N LEU A 478 23.78 -16.61 25.79
CA LEU A 478 22.84 -17.35 26.63
C LEU A 478 21.92 -18.17 25.74
N ALA A 479 21.92 -19.49 25.90
CA ALA A 479 20.95 -20.36 25.25
C ALA A 479 19.61 -20.33 26.00
N ALA A 480 18.51 -20.48 25.27
CA ALA A 480 17.21 -20.78 25.85
C ALA A 480 17.31 -22.06 26.70
N ARG A 481 16.85 -22.02 27.96
CA ARG A 481 17.01 -23.18 28.87
C ARG A 481 16.13 -24.39 28.54
N ALA A 482 15.02 -24.15 27.84
CA ALA A 482 14.08 -25.16 27.35
C ALA A 482 13.37 -24.65 26.08
N GLY A 483 12.42 -25.41 25.54
CA GLY A 483 11.62 -24.99 24.39
C GLY A 483 11.96 -25.73 23.11
N ALA A 484 12.16 -24.97 22.03
CA ALA A 484 12.40 -25.50 20.69
C ALA A 484 13.73 -26.26 20.59
N THR A 485 13.81 -27.23 19.67
CA THR A 485 15.04 -27.98 19.41
C THR A 485 15.80 -27.47 18.19
N THR A 486 15.12 -27.36 17.04
CA THR A 486 15.74 -26.96 15.76
C THR A 486 14.98 -25.85 15.03
N ILE A 487 13.82 -25.46 15.55
CA ILE A 487 12.92 -24.45 14.97
C ILE A 487 12.45 -24.86 13.57
N ASP A 488 12.08 -26.12 13.41
CA ASP A 488 11.72 -26.71 12.11
C ASP A 488 10.28 -26.46 11.65
N SER A 489 9.47 -25.85 12.52
CA SER A 489 8.03 -25.70 12.33
C SER A 489 7.48 -24.50 13.10
N PRO A 490 6.29 -23.99 12.74
CA PRO A 490 5.60 -22.94 13.52
C PRO A 490 5.33 -23.35 14.98
N TYR A 491 5.19 -24.65 15.24
CA TYR A 491 5.10 -25.20 16.59
C TYR A 491 6.38 -24.93 17.37
N GLU A 492 7.53 -25.32 16.84
CA GLU A 492 8.82 -25.04 17.48
C GLU A 492 9.10 -23.53 17.56
N GLN A 493 8.72 -22.73 16.56
CA GLN A 493 8.86 -21.27 16.63
C GLN A 493 8.13 -20.66 17.82
N THR A 494 6.92 -21.14 18.11
CA THR A 494 6.14 -20.68 19.27
C THR A 494 6.85 -21.03 20.58
N LEU A 495 7.46 -22.20 20.67
CA LEU A 495 8.26 -22.60 21.83
C LEU A 495 9.53 -21.75 21.96
N ALA A 496 10.22 -21.48 20.85
CA ALA A 496 11.39 -20.59 20.82
C ALA A 496 11.02 -19.18 21.30
N ASP A 497 9.90 -18.62 20.82
CA ASP A 497 9.41 -17.30 21.25
C ASP A 497 9.20 -17.24 22.77
N ALA A 498 8.58 -18.28 23.35
CA ALA A 498 8.32 -18.33 24.79
C ALA A 498 9.62 -18.33 25.62
N PHE A 499 10.60 -19.16 25.26
CA PHE A 499 11.83 -19.29 26.04
C PHE A 499 12.90 -18.25 25.71
N VAL A 500 12.87 -17.62 24.52
CA VAL A 500 13.69 -16.42 24.25
C VAL A 500 13.17 -15.23 25.04
N LEU A 501 11.84 -15.09 25.19
CA LEU A 501 11.26 -14.07 26.07
C LEU A 501 11.73 -14.28 27.52
N ASP A 502 11.64 -15.50 28.04
CA ASP A 502 12.10 -15.85 29.40
C ASP A 502 13.60 -15.60 29.62
N ALA A 503 14.43 -15.86 28.60
CA ALA A 503 15.86 -15.60 28.66
C ALA A 503 16.21 -14.11 28.67
N GLY A 504 15.38 -13.26 28.08
CA GLY A 504 15.69 -11.84 27.85
C GLY A 504 14.87 -10.84 28.65
N CYS A 505 13.71 -11.20 29.20
CA CYS A 505 12.76 -10.27 29.80
C CYS A 505 13.32 -9.47 31.00
N ARG A 506 14.37 -9.99 31.64
CA ARG A 506 15.09 -9.39 32.78
C ARG A 506 16.40 -8.70 32.40
N ALA A 507 16.77 -8.66 31.13
CA ALA A 507 18.09 -8.19 30.70
C ALA A 507 18.40 -6.74 31.13
N GLU A 508 17.40 -5.85 31.08
CA GLU A 508 17.59 -4.47 31.53
C GLU A 508 17.87 -4.39 33.05
N ASP A 509 17.15 -5.18 33.84
CA ASP A 509 17.31 -5.25 35.30
C ASP A 509 18.65 -5.92 35.69
N GLU A 510 19.13 -6.87 34.88
CA GLU A 510 20.44 -7.51 34.98
C GLU A 510 21.61 -6.61 34.50
N GLY A 511 21.29 -5.39 34.04
CA GLY A 511 22.25 -4.37 33.69
C GLY A 511 22.92 -4.55 32.33
N TYR A 512 22.25 -5.20 31.37
CA TYR A 512 22.64 -5.15 29.96
C TYR A 512 22.17 -3.84 29.31
N ASP A 513 22.92 -3.39 28.32
CA ASP A 513 22.64 -2.17 27.56
C ASP A 513 21.89 -2.47 26.25
N ALA A 514 21.92 -3.73 25.77
CA ALA A 514 21.14 -4.20 24.62
C ALA A 514 20.93 -5.72 24.66
N VAL A 515 19.94 -6.19 23.89
CA VAL A 515 19.68 -7.62 23.63
C VAL A 515 19.79 -7.91 22.15
N CYS A 516 20.58 -8.93 21.79
CA CYS A 516 20.68 -9.49 20.46
C CYS A 516 20.01 -10.86 20.44
N ILE A 517 19.06 -11.09 19.55
CA ILE A 517 18.43 -12.39 19.33
C ILE A 517 19.21 -13.08 18.23
N ASN A 518 20.00 -14.09 18.58
CA ASN A 518 20.99 -14.74 17.72
C ASN A 518 20.40 -15.75 16.74
N SER A 519 19.31 -15.37 16.11
CA SER A 519 18.57 -16.22 15.20
C SER A 519 17.92 -15.40 14.10
N VAL A 520 17.96 -15.94 12.90
CA VAL A 520 17.21 -15.44 11.74
C VAL A 520 15.69 -15.54 11.90
N SER A 521 15.22 -16.33 12.87
CA SER A 521 13.79 -16.45 13.22
C SER A 521 13.26 -15.22 13.94
N ASP A 522 14.14 -14.37 14.47
CA ASP A 522 13.82 -13.19 15.30
C ASP A 522 12.85 -13.51 16.45
N SER A 523 13.03 -14.70 17.04
CA SER A 523 12.11 -15.22 18.04
C SER A 523 11.92 -14.27 19.22
N ALA A 524 10.67 -14.04 19.61
CA ALA A 524 10.25 -13.10 20.66
C ALA A 524 10.63 -11.62 20.45
N LEU A 525 11.11 -11.19 19.26
CA LEU A 525 11.61 -9.82 19.05
C LEU A 525 10.58 -8.75 19.46
N ALA A 526 9.34 -8.86 18.99
CA ALA A 526 8.29 -7.89 19.33
C ALA A 526 7.94 -7.91 20.83
N ALA A 527 7.95 -9.08 21.46
CA ALA A 527 7.64 -9.25 22.89
C ALA A 527 8.74 -8.64 23.77
N LEU A 528 10.01 -8.88 23.44
CA LEU A 528 11.15 -8.28 24.14
C LEU A 528 11.18 -6.75 23.96
N ARG A 529 10.89 -6.22 22.75
CA ARG A 529 10.74 -4.77 22.53
C ARG A 529 9.56 -4.16 23.30
N SER A 530 8.50 -4.93 23.51
CA SER A 530 7.39 -4.54 24.38
C SER A 530 7.84 -4.49 25.85
N ARG A 531 8.59 -5.49 26.33
CA ARG A 531 9.00 -5.61 27.75
C ARG A 531 10.16 -4.71 28.18
N LEU A 532 11.21 -4.55 27.36
CA LEU A 532 12.47 -3.87 27.71
C LEU A 532 12.53 -2.44 27.18
N SER A 533 13.26 -1.51 27.79
CA SER A 533 13.48 -0.16 27.20
C SER A 533 14.84 -0.02 26.51
N ILE A 534 15.78 -0.92 26.80
CA ILE A 534 17.04 -1.08 26.06
C ILE A 534 16.81 -1.64 24.64
N PRO A 535 17.71 -1.39 23.67
CA PRO A 535 17.54 -1.86 22.32
C PRO A 535 17.51 -3.39 22.24
N VAL A 536 16.56 -3.91 21.47
CA VAL A 536 16.46 -5.34 21.13
C VAL A 536 16.56 -5.50 19.62
N VAL A 537 17.53 -6.27 19.16
CA VAL A 537 17.84 -6.50 17.74
C VAL A 537 17.68 -7.98 17.42
N GLY A 538 16.92 -8.27 16.36
CA GLY A 538 16.85 -9.60 15.76
C GLY A 538 17.85 -9.73 14.61
N ALA A 539 18.58 -10.84 14.55
CA ALA A 539 19.60 -11.06 13.53
C ALA A 539 19.01 -11.19 12.12
N GLY A 540 17.83 -11.79 11.97
CA GLY A 540 17.14 -11.90 10.68
C GLY A 540 16.78 -10.53 10.12
N GLN A 541 16.04 -9.74 10.92
CA GLN A 541 15.64 -8.37 10.60
C GLN A 541 16.84 -7.50 10.27
N ALA A 542 17.89 -7.53 11.12
CA ALA A 542 19.08 -6.71 10.92
C ALA A 542 19.78 -7.04 9.59
N ALA A 543 19.97 -8.33 9.30
CA ALA A 543 20.61 -8.79 8.07
C ALA A 543 19.80 -8.42 6.82
N MET A 544 18.49 -8.68 6.82
CA MET A 544 17.62 -8.41 5.67
C MET A 544 17.47 -6.91 5.39
N LEU A 545 17.40 -6.08 6.43
CA LEU A 545 17.35 -4.63 6.27
C LEU A 545 18.68 -4.05 5.79
N LEU A 546 19.82 -4.61 6.24
CA LEU A 546 21.12 -4.23 5.69
C LEU A 546 21.25 -4.68 4.23
N ALA A 547 20.79 -5.88 3.88
CA ALA A 547 20.76 -6.34 2.50
C ALA A 547 19.97 -5.38 1.60
N CYS A 548 18.84 -4.86 2.10
CA CYS A 548 18.06 -3.86 1.39
C CYS A 548 18.77 -2.53 1.19
N GLN A 549 19.78 -2.19 2.00
CA GLN A 549 20.61 -1.00 1.81
C GLN A 549 21.74 -1.24 0.80
N LEU A 550 22.23 -2.48 0.68
CA LEU A 550 23.37 -2.83 -0.15
C LEU A 550 22.98 -3.19 -1.61
N GLY A 551 21.78 -3.73 -1.84
CA GLY A 551 21.35 -4.16 -3.17
C GLY A 551 19.86 -3.97 -3.43
N SER A 552 19.40 -4.30 -4.65
CA SER A 552 17.99 -4.17 -5.03
C SER A 552 17.17 -5.41 -4.64
N ARG A 553 17.78 -6.59 -4.67
CA ARG A 553 17.20 -7.84 -4.20
C ARG A 553 18.23 -8.65 -3.45
N PHE A 554 17.77 -9.46 -2.50
CA PHE A 554 18.64 -10.35 -1.73
C PHE A 554 18.07 -11.77 -1.70
N SER A 555 18.92 -12.77 -1.60
CA SER A 555 18.49 -14.15 -1.34
C SER A 555 19.01 -14.66 -0.02
N VAL A 556 18.27 -15.59 0.57
CA VAL A 556 18.74 -16.33 1.75
C VAL A 556 19.29 -17.67 1.28
N VAL A 557 20.51 -18.00 1.72
CA VAL A 557 21.11 -19.32 1.48
C VAL A 557 21.23 -20.05 2.81
N THR A 558 20.60 -21.22 2.91
CA THR A 558 20.45 -21.98 4.15
C THR A 558 20.88 -23.45 4.00
N MET A 559 20.83 -24.20 5.11
CA MET A 559 21.19 -25.61 5.13
C MET A 559 20.04 -26.54 4.74
N TRP A 560 18.83 -26.29 5.27
CA TRP A 560 17.74 -27.27 5.28
C TRP A 560 16.44 -26.67 4.77
N PRO A 561 15.69 -27.35 3.89
CA PRO A 561 14.49 -26.77 3.27
C PRO A 561 13.37 -26.50 4.28
N GLN A 562 13.31 -27.24 5.39
CA GLN A 562 12.32 -27.04 6.46
C GLN A 562 12.42 -25.64 7.08
N TRP A 563 13.60 -25.02 7.06
CA TRP A 563 13.81 -23.66 7.54
C TRP A 563 13.28 -22.58 6.59
N HIS A 564 12.82 -22.91 5.38
CA HIS A 564 12.23 -21.92 4.47
C HIS A 564 11.07 -21.18 5.12
N ALA A 565 10.25 -21.89 5.91
CA ALA A 565 9.14 -21.30 6.65
C ALA A 565 9.58 -20.18 7.62
N LEU A 566 10.79 -20.29 8.19
CA LEU A 566 11.36 -19.26 9.08
C LEU A 566 11.60 -17.97 8.30
N TYR A 567 12.29 -18.06 7.17
CA TYR A 567 12.62 -16.88 6.36
C TYR A 567 11.37 -16.29 5.73
N THR A 568 10.45 -17.10 5.24
CA THR A 568 9.16 -16.61 4.72
C THR A 568 8.42 -15.81 5.80
N LYS A 569 8.34 -16.32 7.03
CA LYS A 569 7.75 -15.58 8.16
C LYS A 569 8.47 -14.25 8.38
N THR A 570 9.78 -14.25 8.62
CA THR A 570 10.55 -13.05 8.95
C THR A 570 10.45 -11.99 7.85
N VAL A 571 10.54 -12.42 6.58
CA VAL A 571 10.42 -11.54 5.41
C VAL A 571 9.01 -10.96 5.29
N THR A 572 7.96 -11.76 5.50
CA THR A 572 6.57 -11.28 5.48
C THR A 572 6.29 -10.30 6.63
N GLU A 573 6.72 -10.61 7.86
CA GLU A 573 6.54 -9.75 9.04
C GLU A 573 7.21 -8.38 8.89
N HIS A 574 8.25 -8.28 8.07
CA HIS A 574 8.96 -7.04 7.79
C HIS A 574 8.60 -6.39 6.45
N GLY A 575 7.64 -6.96 5.71
CA GLY A 575 7.20 -6.43 4.42
C GLY A 575 8.29 -6.51 3.33
N LEU A 576 9.26 -7.40 3.49
CA LEU A 576 10.42 -7.53 2.60
C LEU A 576 10.23 -8.59 1.51
N ALA A 577 9.02 -9.15 1.36
CA ALA A 577 8.75 -10.23 0.38
C ALA A 577 9.12 -9.84 -1.05
N HIS A 578 8.89 -8.59 -1.42
CA HIS A 578 9.25 -8.04 -2.73
C HIS A 578 10.76 -7.81 -2.93
N ARG A 579 11.55 -7.86 -1.85
CA ARG A 579 13.02 -7.71 -1.87
C ARG A 579 13.74 -9.06 -1.83
N LEU A 580 13.05 -10.11 -1.40
CA LEU A 580 13.57 -11.47 -1.39
C LEU A 580 13.55 -12.03 -2.82
N ALA A 581 14.72 -12.32 -3.39
CA ALA A 581 14.83 -12.94 -4.69
C ALA A 581 14.47 -14.42 -4.64
N SER A 582 15.09 -15.17 -3.72
CA SER A 582 14.85 -16.58 -3.50
C SER A 582 15.34 -17.04 -2.12
N ILE A 583 14.96 -18.26 -1.75
CA ILE A 583 15.55 -19.00 -0.62
C ILE A 583 16.11 -20.27 -1.22
N HIS A 584 17.43 -20.46 -1.13
CA HIS A 584 18.11 -21.69 -1.55
C HIS A 584 18.60 -22.46 -0.35
N ASP A 585 18.52 -23.78 -0.42
CA ASP A 585 19.06 -24.70 0.57
C ASP A 585 20.04 -25.71 -0.06
N ILE A 586 20.80 -26.39 0.79
CA ILE A 586 21.74 -27.45 0.38
C ILE A 586 21.27 -28.85 0.79
N GLY A 587 20.02 -29.00 1.24
CA GLY A 587 19.42 -30.27 1.63
C GLY A 587 20.01 -30.95 2.87
N VAL A 588 20.76 -30.22 3.72
CA VAL A 588 21.44 -30.77 4.90
C VAL A 588 20.71 -30.37 6.18
N ARG A 589 20.24 -31.36 6.95
CA ARG A 589 19.67 -31.10 8.27
C ARG A 589 20.77 -30.57 9.22
N PRO A 590 20.54 -29.46 9.92
CA PRO A 590 21.49 -28.91 10.88
C PRO A 590 21.60 -29.82 12.12
N ASP A 591 22.80 -29.93 12.66
CA ASP A 591 23.06 -30.53 13.97
C ASP A 591 23.43 -29.41 14.94
N THR A 592 22.65 -29.26 16.01
CA THR A 592 22.85 -28.22 17.02
C THR A 592 23.91 -28.60 18.05
N ALA A 593 24.32 -29.87 18.12
CA ALA A 593 25.34 -30.39 19.03
C ALA A 593 26.72 -30.51 18.35
N GLU A 594 26.75 -31.00 17.12
CA GLU A 594 27.95 -31.10 16.27
C GLU A 594 27.84 -30.11 15.10
N LEU A 595 28.03 -28.82 15.39
CA LEU A 595 28.25 -27.77 14.38
C LEU A 595 29.22 -28.25 13.27
N LEU A 596 29.32 -27.54 12.14
CA LEU A 596 29.98 -27.90 10.87
C LEU A 596 31.38 -28.57 10.87
N ALA A 597 32.01 -28.77 12.03
CA ALA A 597 33.23 -29.52 12.29
C ALA A 597 33.36 -30.78 11.42
N GLY A 598 34.41 -30.79 10.58
CA GLY A 598 34.79 -31.93 9.75
C GLY A 598 34.03 -32.08 8.42
N LYS A 599 33.06 -31.21 8.11
CA LYS A 599 32.30 -31.22 6.83
C LYS A 599 32.37 -29.91 6.04
N GLU A 600 33.28 -29.02 6.44
CA GLU A 600 33.38 -27.63 5.97
C GLU A 600 33.54 -27.53 4.45
N GLU A 601 34.48 -28.26 3.83
CA GLU A 601 34.72 -28.16 2.38
C GLU A 601 33.50 -28.55 1.54
N VAL A 602 32.81 -29.62 1.93
CA VAL A 602 31.63 -30.12 1.19
C VAL A 602 30.44 -29.17 1.35
N VAL A 603 30.22 -28.69 2.58
CA VAL A 603 29.11 -27.78 2.89
C VAL A 603 29.35 -26.40 2.26
N PHE A 604 30.57 -25.85 2.35
CA PHE A 604 30.88 -24.53 1.80
C PHE A 604 30.76 -24.52 0.28
N ALA A 605 31.26 -25.57 -0.40
CA ALA A 605 31.08 -25.71 -1.84
C ALA A 605 29.60 -25.85 -2.24
N ALA A 606 28.77 -26.49 -1.42
CA ALA A 606 27.33 -26.57 -1.67
C ALA A 606 26.63 -25.22 -1.49
N LEU A 607 26.97 -24.48 -0.43
CA LEU A 607 26.48 -23.13 -0.17
C LEU A 607 26.90 -22.17 -1.28
N GLU A 608 28.11 -22.29 -1.80
CA GLU A 608 28.58 -21.49 -2.93
C GLU A 608 27.74 -21.75 -4.17
N ARG A 609 27.46 -23.01 -4.51
CA ARG A 609 26.58 -23.34 -5.65
C ARG A 609 25.17 -22.78 -5.47
N ALA A 610 24.59 -22.91 -4.28
CA ALA A 610 23.28 -22.37 -3.96
C ALA A 610 23.26 -20.82 -4.07
N ALA A 611 24.31 -20.16 -3.58
CA ALA A 611 24.44 -18.71 -3.69
C ALA A 611 24.61 -18.25 -5.15
N ARG A 612 25.40 -18.95 -5.96
CA ARG A 612 25.53 -18.66 -7.39
C ARG A 612 24.22 -18.81 -8.14
N ALA A 613 23.46 -19.88 -7.88
CA ALA A 613 22.12 -20.04 -8.45
C ALA A 613 21.19 -18.88 -8.06
N ALA A 614 21.21 -18.46 -6.79
CA ALA A 614 20.43 -17.31 -6.34
C ALA A 614 20.82 -15.99 -7.05
N ILE A 615 22.09 -15.81 -7.42
CA ILE A 615 22.59 -14.64 -8.14
C ILE A 615 22.21 -14.75 -9.63
N ASP A 616 22.67 -15.81 -10.28
CA ASP A 616 22.63 -15.98 -11.74
C ASP A 616 21.21 -16.25 -12.27
N GLU A 617 20.41 -17.01 -11.52
CA GLU A 617 19.09 -17.46 -11.96
C GLU A 617 17.97 -16.59 -11.39
N ASP A 618 18.07 -16.18 -10.13
CA ASP A 618 17.01 -15.44 -9.44
C ASP A 618 17.26 -13.93 -9.37
N GLY A 619 18.46 -13.45 -9.67
CA GLY A 619 18.83 -12.03 -9.65
C GLY A 619 19.00 -11.45 -8.25
N ALA A 620 19.68 -12.18 -7.36
CA ALA A 620 20.10 -11.65 -6.06
C ALA A 620 21.36 -10.78 -6.19
N ASP A 621 21.29 -9.54 -5.69
CA ASP A 621 22.45 -8.63 -5.64
C ASP A 621 23.17 -8.69 -4.29
N VAL A 622 22.63 -9.44 -3.32
CA VAL A 622 23.16 -9.63 -1.96
C VAL A 622 22.76 -11.02 -1.45
N ILE A 623 23.66 -11.72 -0.78
CA ILE A 623 23.39 -13.02 -0.13
C ILE A 623 23.32 -12.85 1.38
N VAL A 624 22.25 -13.31 2.00
CA VAL A 624 22.10 -13.40 3.46
C VAL A 624 22.29 -14.85 3.88
N LEU A 625 23.22 -15.11 4.81
CA LEU A 625 23.37 -16.45 5.37
C LEU A 625 22.16 -16.80 6.23
N GLY A 626 21.62 -18.00 6.04
CA GLY A 626 20.41 -18.45 6.70
C GLY A 626 20.57 -18.79 8.19
N SER A 627 21.79 -18.83 8.72
CA SER A 627 22.02 -19.09 10.14
C SER A 627 23.22 -18.30 10.66
N THR A 628 23.15 -17.91 11.94
CA THR A 628 24.26 -17.27 12.66
C THR A 628 25.41 -18.24 12.91
N THR A 629 25.17 -19.55 12.85
CA THR A 629 26.19 -20.60 12.97
C THR A 629 27.06 -20.76 11.72
N MET A 630 26.62 -20.24 10.57
CA MET A 630 27.33 -20.35 9.29
C MET A 630 28.46 -19.31 9.15
N HIS A 631 28.93 -18.73 10.25
CA HIS A 631 29.94 -17.66 10.22
C HIS A 631 31.24 -18.09 9.52
N GLN A 632 31.66 -19.35 9.63
CA GLN A 632 32.85 -19.86 8.94
C GLN A 632 32.67 -19.88 7.41
N SER A 633 31.45 -20.09 6.90
CA SER A 633 31.20 -20.05 5.44
C SER A 633 31.20 -18.63 4.89
N HIS A 634 31.05 -17.60 5.74
CA HIS A 634 31.02 -16.21 5.29
C HIS A 634 32.29 -15.82 4.54
N ALA A 635 33.47 -16.06 5.12
CA ALA A 635 34.75 -15.70 4.47
C ALA A 635 34.93 -16.45 3.15
N HIS A 636 34.62 -17.75 3.14
CA HIS A 636 34.70 -18.58 1.94
C HIS A 636 33.84 -18.06 0.79
N LEU A 637 32.59 -17.69 1.08
CA LEU A 637 31.63 -17.17 0.09
C LEU A 637 31.96 -15.73 -0.33
N ALA A 638 32.32 -14.86 0.61
CA ALA A 638 32.64 -13.46 0.33
C ALA A 638 33.88 -13.30 -0.57
N GLU A 639 34.83 -14.25 -0.52
CA GLU A 639 35.99 -14.27 -1.43
C GLU A 639 35.66 -14.73 -2.85
N ARG A 640 34.55 -15.44 -3.05
CA ARG A 640 34.25 -16.18 -4.29
C ARG A 640 33.03 -15.65 -5.05
N LEU A 641 32.13 -14.97 -4.37
CA LEU A 641 30.96 -14.34 -4.95
C LEU A 641 31.27 -12.87 -5.28
N ASP A 642 30.67 -12.36 -6.35
CA ASP A 642 30.80 -10.99 -6.82
C ASP A 642 29.78 -10.02 -6.18
N VAL A 643 28.92 -10.54 -5.30
CA VAL A 643 27.94 -9.79 -4.52
C VAL A 643 28.26 -9.82 -3.01
N PRO A 644 27.81 -8.82 -2.23
CA PRO A 644 27.99 -8.84 -0.78
C PRO A 644 27.35 -10.07 -0.12
N VAL A 645 28.08 -10.70 0.80
CA VAL A 645 27.58 -11.77 1.68
C VAL A 645 27.41 -11.20 3.08
N ILE A 646 26.24 -11.42 3.68
CA ILE A 646 25.90 -10.93 5.02
C ILE A 646 25.90 -12.08 6.01
N ASN A 647 26.73 -11.95 7.06
CA ASN A 647 26.63 -12.73 8.28
C ASN A 647 25.63 -12.06 9.26
N PRO A 648 24.46 -12.68 9.53
CA PRO A 648 23.44 -12.07 10.37
C PRO A 648 23.88 -11.78 11.81
N GLY A 649 24.68 -12.66 12.42
CA GLY A 649 25.05 -12.50 13.83
C GLY A 649 26.05 -11.38 14.05
N VAL A 650 27.00 -11.20 13.14
CA VAL A 650 27.93 -10.04 13.12
C VAL A 650 27.13 -8.74 12.99
N VAL A 651 26.25 -8.66 11.98
CA VAL A 651 25.44 -7.45 11.72
C VAL A 651 24.54 -7.10 12.90
N ALA A 652 23.92 -8.10 13.53
CA ALA A 652 23.04 -7.90 14.68
C ALA A 652 23.78 -7.27 15.87
N ASN A 653 24.95 -7.79 16.21
CA ASN A 653 25.76 -7.29 17.33
C ASN A 653 26.29 -5.88 17.04
N THR A 654 26.77 -5.61 15.82
CA THR A 654 27.21 -4.26 15.43
C THR A 654 26.06 -3.26 15.48
N LEU A 655 24.84 -3.67 15.10
CA LEU A 655 23.66 -2.83 15.21
C LEU A 655 23.24 -2.58 16.66
N CYS A 656 23.37 -3.56 17.56
CA CYS A 656 23.22 -3.34 19.00
C CYS A 656 24.18 -2.25 19.49
N GLU A 657 25.47 -2.37 19.15
CA GLU A 657 26.48 -1.36 19.53
C GLU A 657 26.10 0.04 19.02
N LEU A 658 25.72 0.14 17.74
CA LEU A 658 25.31 1.39 17.11
C LEU A 658 24.13 2.05 17.84
N LEU A 659 23.10 1.27 18.16
CA LEU A 659 21.89 1.77 18.83
C LEU A 659 22.21 2.28 20.24
N VAL A 660 23.02 1.56 21.01
CA VAL A 660 23.45 2.01 22.34
C VAL A 660 24.28 3.30 22.23
N ARG A 661 25.25 3.37 21.31
CA ARG A 661 26.11 4.56 21.14
C ARG A 661 25.34 5.80 20.70
N THR A 662 24.29 5.62 19.90
CA THR A 662 23.43 6.71 19.45
C THR A 662 22.31 7.06 20.43
N GLY A 663 22.18 6.30 21.53
CA GLY A 663 21.12 6.48 22.53
C GLY A 663 19.72 6.17 21.97
N LEU A 664 19.64 5.35 20.92
CA LEU A 664 18.40 5.01 20.25
C LEU A 664 17.90 3.64 20.68
N SER A 665 16.58 3.52 20.87
CA SER A 665 15.89 2.26 21.14
C SER A 665 14.54 2.23 20.42
N HIS A 666 13.85 1.09 20.48
CA HIS A 666 12.56 0.90 19.83
C HIS A 666 11.44 1.76 20.46
N SER A 667 10.49 2.22 19.65
CA SER A 667 9.40 3.09 20.12
C SER A 667 8.37 2.33 20.97
N LYS A 668 8.11 2.80 22.19
CA LYS A 668 6.99 2.29 23.03
C LYS A 668 5.60 2.60 22.49
N ARG A 669 5.48 3.42 21.44
CA ARG A 669 4.21 3.60 20.71
C ARG A 669 3.98 2.48 19.71
N ALA A 670 5.06 1.91 19.16
CA ALA A 670 5.00 0.75 18.28
C ALA A 670 4.96 -0.56 19.09
N TYR A 671 5.70 -0.61 20.19
CA TYR A 671 5.78 -1.76 21.10
C TYR A 671 5.33 -1.32 22.51
N PRO A 672 4.01 -1.23 22.77
CA PRO A 672 3.50 -0.79 24.07
C PRO A 672 3.99 -1.69 25.19
N ALA A 673 4.35 -1.10 26.34
CA ALA A 673 4.76 -1.86 27.51
C ALA A 673 3.58 -2.67 28.08
N PRO A 674 3.81 -3.88 28.59
CA PRO A 674 2.76 -4.67 29.21
C PRO A 674 2.28 -3.99 30.51
N GLU A 675 0.96 -3.96 30.73
CA GLU A 675 0.38 -3.41 31.98
C GLU A 675 0.74 -4.28 33.19
N ARG A 676 0.86 -5.60 32.98
CA ARG A 676 1.15 -6.59 34.03
C ARG A 676 2.21 -7.57 33.51
N PRO A 677 3.51 -7.29 33.72
CA PRO A 677 4.57 -8.23 33.40
C PRO A 677 4.40 -9.56 34.14
N GLN A 678 4.68 -10.67 33.47
CA GLN A 678 4.68 -12.03 34.02
C GLN A 678 6.01 -12.72 33.70
N ASP A 679 7.10 -12.06 34.06
CA ASP A 679 8.46 -12.46 33.65
C ASP A 679 8.89 -13.80 34.24
N ASP A 680 8.25 -14.24 35.33
CA ASP A 680 8.56 -15.48 36.03
C ASP A 680 7.61 -16.63 35.66
N LEU A 681 6.72 -16.46 34.69
CA LEU A 681 5.70 -17.47 34.34
C LEU A 681 6.31 -18.83 33.98
N LEU A 682 7.47 -18.82 33.32
CA LEU A 682 8.18 -20.04 32.90
C LEU A 682 9.26 -20.46 33.90
N SER A 683 9.46 -19.75 35.01
CA SER A 683 10.53 -20.02 36.00
C SER A 683 10.57 -21.47 36.47
N ALA A 684 9.40 -22.10 36.65
CA ALA A 684 9.26 -23.47 37.13
C ALA A 684 9.56 -24.57 36.09
N VAL A 685 9.79 -24.23 34.82
CA VAL A 685 10.14 -25.22 33.80
C VAL A 685 11.63 -25.61 33.95
N PRO A 686 11.96 -26.91 34.08
CA PRO A 686 13.35 -27.36 34.25
C PRO A 686 14.20 -27.11 33.00
N THR A 687 15.50 -26.96 33.20
CA THR A 687 16.49 -26.76 32.12
C THR A 687 16.79 -28.11 31.44
N VAL A 688 16.91 -28.11 30.11
CA VAL A 688 17.20 -29.34 29.34
C VAL A 688 18.61 -29.88 29.65
N PHE A 689 19.56 -28.98 29.93
CA PHE A 689 20.93 -29.28 30.33
C PHE A 689 21.18 -28.78 31.76
N ASP A 690 20.53 -29.37 32.76
CA ASP A 690 20.91 -29.11 34.15
C ASP A 690 22.36 -29.59 34.40
N PRO A 691 23.20 -28.84 35.13
CA PRO A 691 24.38 -29.42 35.74
C PRO A 691 23.90 -30.50 36.71
N ILE A 692 24.23 -31.75 36.43
CA ILE A 692 24.06 -32.86 37.39
C ILE A 692 24.97 -32.54 38.58
N GLU A 693 24.46 -31.86 39.61
CA GLU A 693 25.04 -31.92 40.95
C GLU A 693 24.46 -33.12 41.69
N GLU A 694 25.39 -33.91 42.20
CA GLU A 694 25.27 -35.14 42.96
C GLU A 694 24.01 -35.25 43.81
N ILE A 695 23.29 -36.37 43.61
CA ILE A 695 22.51 -37.01 44.67
C ILE A 695 23.51 -37.44 45.75
N ALA A 696 23.86 -36.50 46.64
CA ALA A 696 24.54 -36.79 47.88
C ALA A 696 23.50 -37.27 48.90
N THR A 697 23.62 -38.53 49.26
CA THR A 697 23.03 -39.20 50.41
C THR A 697 23.04 -38.32 51.67
N ARG A 698 21.85 -38.01 52.22
CA ARG A 698 21.48 -38.20 53.64
C ARG A 698 20.03 -37.86 53.92
#